data_AF-A0A0U5GJM4-F1
#
_entry.id   AF-A0A0U5GJM4-F1
#
_cell.length_a   1.000
_cell.length_b   1.000
_cell.length_c   1.000
_cell.angle_alpha   90.00
_cell.angle_beta   90.00
_cell.angle_gamma   90.00
#
_symmetry.space_group_name_H-M   'P 1'
#
loop_
_entity.id
_entity.type
_entity.pdbx_description
1 polymer ?
#
loop_
_entity_poly.entity_id
_entity_poly.type
_entity_poly.pdbx_seq_one_letter_code
_entity_poly.pdbx_strand_id
1 'polypeptide(L)'
;MAPGHSSLTPRRQLQRQSTLLDPEQAIGSTAQAGAKSTDVPGKQSDYAPRRTFWNLNADKIVTKLKAHETLKLMEGYNLTDLPRFNDLVMYNITEPEQYELWSKETHRQPGRLYQLDKLATQLLHASDIAFQDNEILLLNNTPSIANTAAFRGVKLNLLKNYGPNATTQKFQGSIRLIRNNDECIQAVVNYVTGILVQVLMRAAEGDFWDEHCLIAVAKLAAKLKVVALDLPKAAAISIAAEREWQNQVRRNLGADFPPPEDKAQQTTRNIQLTALQAEDVHLGHRYFRIMDAFYQSMGVLVRNILKMLHSNDDVTTNPDVFETSSIMYDTGFRGRRSILCQERSGAIGASGHRGEVHCADFASEVCLDAFENLHGQLPVPESTALDQPYTLIYWKWTELSPVGDSASDISTKKVRTGEMKLRSMRHVITALIPYTMACGEFASQLRIVITNAMRVVDPIYRVRLCTEVRFLAAFLVRTSTYNHPIDAEVTSVWESSISQQRALAGRSLARQPRPPPYGHNELCNILRTENSRTAAGLDQLETWTIDEKSITILYRRYCYGSLGVCATLVTGGLAIGLTVERRINGVDPFNISIFCWTLAAFLALLLKSIRVENWPWRDFLRGRVVCRSVSEVRDVAGMEPQLFLSILLILEIQMMLSKRGRFCVLFTRKADDGFLIDIPITTKAMSDGGCFFAKVVTDAGPALVCVRAPWGQPYTNVEPYESIERGNEAHCSSLEDAWKWGKGEKEYPLYQLSTNSLAWARVVGLFSKDAYF
;
A
#
# COMPACT_ATOMS: atom_id res chain seq x y z
N MET A 1 33.08 43.74 61.94
CA MET A 1 33.36 43.96 60.50
C MET A 1 32.67 42.85 59.72
N ALA A 2 31.73 43.25 58.86
CA ALA A 2 30.64 42.43 58.32
C ALA A 2 31.02 41.57 57.10
N PRO A 3 30.24 40.51 56.79
CA PRO A 3 30.34 39.75 55.55
C PRO A 3 29.38 40.30 54.47
N GLY A 4 29.84 40.37 53.23
CA GLY A 4 29.06 40.83 52.08
C GLY A 4 28.49 39.68 51.26
N HIS A 5 27.17 39.50 51.35
CA HIS A 5 26.34 38.77 50.39
C HIS A 5 26.41 39.41 49.00
N SER A 6 26.43 38.61 47.93
CA SER A 6 26.01 39.06 46.59
C SER A 6 25.05 38.05 45.96
N SER A 7 24.02 38.63 45.36
CA SER A 7 22.69 38.09 45.13
C SER A 7 22.45 37.73 43.67
N LEU A 8 21.71 36.62 43.48
CA LEU A 8 20.69 36.32 42.48
C LEU A 8 20.49 37.32 41.32
N THR A 9 20.74 36.86 40.10
CA THR A 9 20.21 37.42 38.84
C THR A 9 18.83 36.84 38.49
N PRO A 10 17.92 37.61 37.84
CA PRO A 10 16.49 37.31 37.83
C PRO A 10 16.02 36.46 36.63
N ARG A 11 15.02 35.61 36.92
CA ARG A 11 14.13 34.91 35.97
C ARG A 11 13.40 35.92 35.08
N ARG A 12 13.56 35.82 33.76
CA ARG A 12 12.69 36.48 32.76
C ARG A 12 11.35 35.74 32.69
N GLN A 13 10.29 36.34 33.23
CA GLN A 13 8.90 35.97 32.95
C GLN A 13 8.50 36.52 31.57
N LEU A 14 8.07 35.65 30.66
CA LEU A 14 7.44 36.02 29.39
C LEU A 14 5.94 36.27 29.65
N GLN A 15 5.54 37.54 29.71
CA GLN A 15 4.14 37.96 29.64
C GLN A 15 3.59 37.65 28.23
N ARG A 16 2.59 36.78 28.13
CA ARG A 16 1.77 36.60 26.93
C ARG A 16 0.56 37.53 27.03
N GLN A 17 0.42 38.43 26.06
CA GLN A 17 -0.79 39.20 25.84
C GLN A 17 -1.87 38.29 25.24
N SER A 18 -3.00 38.25 25.94
CA SER A 18 -4.26 37.63 25.54
C SER A 18 -5.03 38.64 24.66
N THR A 19 -5.32 38.28 23.41
CA THR A 19 -6.39 38.89 22.62
C THR A 19 -7.53 37.89 22.55
N LEU A 20 -8.45 38.02 23.51
CA LEU A 20 -9.79 37.45 23.50
C LEU A 20 -10.66 38.27 22.55
N LEU A 21 -11.32 37.59 21.59
CA LEU A 21 -12.49 38.10 20.90
C LEU A 21 -13.62 37.10 21.18
N ASP A 22 -14.67 37.59 21.82
CA ASP A 22 -15.90 36.86 22.15
C ASP A 22 -16.62 36.37 20.89
N PRO A 23 -17.26 35.19 20.96
CA PRO A 23 -18.44 34.92 20.17
C PRO A 23 -19.61 34.54 21.09
N GLU A 24 -20.47 35.51 21.37
CA GLU A 24 -21.84 35.26 21.82
C GLU A 24 -22.80 35.31 20.61
N GLN A 25 -23.74 34.35 20.62
CA GLN A 25 -25.03 34.33 19.93
C GLN A 25 -25.10 34.04 18.41
N ALA A 26 -25.53 32.82 18.09
CA ALA A 26 -26.83 32.59 17.43
C ALA A 26 -27.17 31.09 17.45
N ILE A 27 -28.05 30.68 18.37
CA ILE A 27 -28.72 29.37 18.36
C ILE A 27 -29.96 29.51 17.47
N GLY A 28 -29.92 28.92 16.28
CA GLY A 28 -31.07 28.71 15.43
C GLY A 28 -31.45 27.24 15.44
N SER A 29 -32.63 26.93 15.99
CA SER A 29 -33.22 25.61 16.09
C SER A 29 -33.54 25.00 14.71
N THR A 30 -33.32 23.69 14.54
CA THR A 30 -34.02 22.94 13.48
C THR A 30 -34.24 21.48 13.89
N ALA A 31 -35.44 21.01 13.56
CA ALA A 31 -36.16 19.90 14.16
C ALA A 31 -35.65 18.50 13.78
N GLN A 32 -35.71 17.59 14.76
CA GLN A 32 -35.64 16.15 14.56
C GLN A 32 -36.95 15.64 13.94
N ALA A 33 -36.88 15.08 12.73
CA ALA A 33 -37.92 14.23 12.18
C ALA A 33 -37.51 12.76 12.35
N GLY A 34 -38.16 12.07 13.29
CA GLY A 34 -37.97 10.63 13.52
C GLY A 34 -38.75 9.80 12.50
N ALA A 35 -38.03 9.01 11.69
CA ALA A 35 -38.61 7.92 10.92
C ALA A 35 -38.13 6.59 11.53
N LYS A 36 -39.03 5.87 12.19
CA LYS A 36 -38.82 4.49 12.64
C LYS A 36 -38.92 3.57 11.42
N SER A 37 -37.79 3.00 11.01
CA SER A 37 -37.72 1.88 10.07
C SER A 37 -37.95 0.58 10.83
N THR A 38 -38.89 -0.23 10.36
CA THR A 38 -39.19 -1.57 10.85
C THR A 38 -38.13 -2.58 10.39
N ASP A 39 -37.44 -3.19 11.35
CA ASP A 39 -36.38 -4.18 11.12
C ASP A 39 -36.93 -5.54 10.66
N VAL A 40 -36.45 -5.98 9.50
CA VAL A 40 -36.30 -7.40 9.15
C VAL A 40 -34.89 -7.82 9.64
N PRO A 41 -34.69 -8.99 10.27
CA PRO A 41 -33.36 -9.41 10.74
C PRO A 41 -32.44 -9.75 9.55
N GLY A 42 -31.89 -8.72 8.92
CA GLY A 42 -30.83 -8.83 7.93
C GLY A 42 -29.50 -9.13 8.62
N LYS A 43 -28.68 -9.98 8.01
CA LYS A 43 -27.28 -10.21 8.38
C LYS A 43 -26.62 -8.88 8.73
N GLN A 44 -26.27 -8.71 10.01
CA GLN A 44 -25.61 -7.50 10.50
C GLN A 44 -24.29 -7.36 9.73
N SER A 45 -24.18 -6.35 8.88
CA SER A 45 -22.96 -6.06 8.12
C SER A 45 -21.79 -5.86 9.10
N ASP A 46 -20.65 -6.48 8.83
CA ASP A 46 -19.41 -6.31 9.62
C ASP A 46 -18.87 -4.86 9.58
N TYR A 47 -19.44 -4.01 8.71
CA TYR A 47 -19.01 -2.62 8.48
C TYR A 47 -19.96 -1.61 9.14
N ALA A 48 -19.36 -0.56 9.70
CA ALA A 48 -20.06 0.63 10.19
C ALA A 48 -20.49 1.54 9.03
N PRO A 49 -21.68 2.18 9.10
CA PRO A 49 -22.06 3.17 8.10
C PRO A 49 -21.09 4.36 8.11
N ARG A 50 -20.87 4.95 6.94
CA ARG A 50 -19.96 6.07 6.78
C ARG A 50 -20.41 7.27 7.63
N ARG A 51 -19.49 7.81 8.43
CA ARG A 51 -19.73 9.00 9.26
C ARG A 51 -19.45 10.26 8.46
N THR A 52 -20.41 11.19 8.45
CA THR A 52 -20.22 12.55 7.90
C THR A 52 -20.08 13.61 8.99
N PHE A 53 -20.38 13.25 10.25
CA PHE A 53 -20.29 14.11 11.42
C PHE A 53 -19.75 13.32 12.61
N TRP A 54 -19.00 14.00 13.49
CA TRP A 54 -18.45 13.43 14.72
C TRP A 54 -18.92 14.25 15.92
N ASN A 55 -19.54 13.58 16.90
CA ASN A 55 -19.92 14.20 18.16
C ASN A 55 -18.83 13.92 19.21
N LEU A 56 -17.69 14.59 19.07
CA LEU A 56 -16.57 14.46 19.99
C LEU A 56 -16.76 15.41 21.16
N ASN A 57 -16.78 14.86 22.38
CA ASN A 57 -16.80 15.67 23.60
C ASN A 57 -15.35 15.89 24.09
N ALA A 58 -14.85 17.10 23.91
CA ALA A 58 -13.48 17.47 24.26
C ALA A 58 -13.20 17.24 25.76
N ASP A 59 -14.14 17.57 26.64
CA ASP A 59 -14.00 17.41 28.09
C ASP A 59 -13.89 15.93 28.50
N LYS A 60 -14.66 15.06 27.85
CA LYS A 60 -14.56 13.60 28.02
C LYS A 60 -13.19 13.06 27.58
N ILE A 61 -12.60 13.63 26.54
CA ILE A 61 -11.25 13.25 26.07
C ILE A 61 -10.19 13.77 27.04
N VAL A 62 -10.31 15.01 27.52
CA VAL A 62 -9.37 15.63 28.46
C VAL A 62 -9.30 14.86 29.77
N THR A 63 -10.44 14.43 30.31
CA THR A 63 -10.46 13.58 31.53
C THR A 63 -9.73 12.25 31.33
N LYS A 64 -9.71 11.71 30.10
CA LYS A 64 -9.03 10.46 29.77
C LYS A 64 -7.54 10.62 29.44
N LEU A 65 -7.01 11.84 29.28
CA LEU A 65 -5.56 12.07 29.14
C LEU A 65 -4.76 11.53 30.35
N LYS A 66 -5.43 11.49 31.51
CA LYS A 66 -4.95 10.99 32.80
C LYS A 66 -5.09 9.47 32.99
N ALA A 67 -5.29 8.69 31.92
CA ALA A 67 -5.43 7.23 32.01
C ALA A 67 -4.22 6.50 32.64
N HIS A 68 -3.07 7.16 32.78
CA HIS A 68 -1.91 6.63 33.50
C HIS A 68 -2.01 6.81 35.03
N GLU A 69 -2.78 7.79 35.50
CA GLU A 69 -3.09 7.99 36.93
C GLU A 69 -4.05 6.90 37.41
N THR A 70 -5.08 6.60 36.62
CA THR A 70 -6.05 5.53 36.89
C THR A 70 -6.55 4.89 35.59
N LEU A 71 -6.26 3.61 35.38
CA LEU A 71 -6.84 2.81 34.30
C LEU A 71 -7.86 1.84 34.87
N LYS A 72 -9.14 2.04 34.55
CA LYS A 72 -10.20 1.09 34.88
C LYS A 72 -10.20 -0.06 33.89
N LEU A 73 -10.00 -1.28 34.38
CA LEU A 73 -9.96 -2.49 33.54
C LEU A 73 -11.29 -3.23 33.53
N MET A 74 -11.90 -3.38 34.71
CA MET A 74 -13.23 -3.96 34.95
C MET A 74 -13.85 -3.30 36.19
N GLU A 75 -15.15 -3.50 36.44
CA GLU A 75 -15.79 -3.03 37.68
C GLU A 75 -15.02 -3.53 38.90
N GLY A 76 -14.49 -2.60 39.71
CA GLY A 76 -13.73 -2.89 40.93
C GLY A 76 -12.20 -2.93 40.79
N TYR A 77 -11.62 -2.89 39.58
CA TYR A 77 -10.17 -2.97 39.38
C TYR A 77 -9.60 -1.74 38.67
N ASN A 78 -8.82 -0.95 39.41
CA ASN A 78 -8.11 0.23 38.91
C ASN A 78 -6.59 0.01 39.05
N LEU A 79 -5.84 0.12 37.95
CA LEU A 79 -4.39 0.28 38.02
C LEU A 79 -4.05 1.75 38.23
N THR A 80 -3.20 2.06 39.20
CA THR A 80 -2.67 3.41 39.43
C THR A 80 -1.18 3.47 39.09
N ASP A 81 -0.68 4.69 38.88
CA ASP A 81 0.77 4.97 38.74
C ASP A 81 1.45 4.26 37.55
N LEU A 82 0.78 4.21 36.41
CA LEU A 82 1.29 3.57 35.20
C LEU A 82 2.33 4.46 34.46
N PRO A 83 3.31 3.87 33.74
CA PRO A 83 4.30 4.63 32.98
C PRO A 83 3.68 5.53 31.91
N ARG A 84 4.20 6.76 31.76
CA ARG A 84 3.67 7.74 30.81
C ARG A 84 4.29 7.60 29.42
N PHE A 85 3.49 7.22 28.44
CA PHE A 85 3.88 7.32 27.03
C PHE A 85 3.84 8.78 26.56
N ASN A 86 4.82 9.15 25.73
CA ASN A 86 5.06 10.52 25.31
C ASN A 86 5.26 11.52 26.48
N ASP A 87 5.97 11.11 27.53
CA ASP A 87 6.24 11.96 28.70
C ASP A 87 7.07 13.20 28.36
N LEU A 88 6.72 14.36 28.93
CA LEU A 88 7.44 15.63 28.77
C LEU A 88 8.28 16.00 29.99
N VAL A 89 8.10 15.30 31.12
CA VAL A 89 8.83 15.59 32.36
C VAL A 89 10.35 15.47 32.18
N MET A 90 10.80 14.50 31.36
CA MET A 90 12.22 14.33 31.01
C MET A 90 12.83 15.57 30.30
N TYR A 91 11.99 16.44 29.76
CA TYR A 91 12.39 17.64 29.01
C TYR A 91 12.24 18.94 29.82
N ASN A 92 12.15 18.85 31.16
CA ASN A 92 11.95 19.97 32.10
C ASN A 92 10.57 20.64 31.99
N ILE A 93 9.54 19.91 31.57
CA ILE A 93 8.14 20.37 31.63
C ILE A 93 7.51 19.80 32.90
N THR A 94 6.88 20.64 33.71
CA THR A 94 6.20 20.15 34.92
C THR A 94 4.92 19.39 34.54
N GLU A 95 4.45 18.49 35.41
CA GLU A 95 3.24 17.71 35.11
C GLU A 95 1.99 18.59 34.85
N PRO A 96 1.72 19.67 35.61
CA PRO A 96 0.60 20.55 35.31
C PRO A 96 0.74 21.24 33.94
N GLU A 97 1.95 21.67 33.58
CA GLU A 97 2.22 22.28 32.27
C GLU A 97 2.05 21.27 31.13
N GLN A 98 2.46 20.01 31.34
CA GLN A 98 2.26 18.93 30.37
C GLN A 98 0.78 18.65 30.10
N TYR A 99 -0.05 18.62 31.15
CA TYR A 99 -1.51 18.49 30.99
C TYR A 99 -2.12 19.68 30.27
N GLU A 100 -1.69 20.89 30.60
CA GLU A 100 -2.14 22.10 29.92
C GLU A 100 -1.76 22.07 28.43
N LEU A 101 -0.55 21.61 28.09
CA LEU A 101 -0.11 21.44 26.71
C LEU A 101 -0.97 20.40 25.97
N TRP A 102 -1.21 19.23 26.57
CA TRP A 102 -2.07 18.19 25.99
C TRP A 102 -3.51 18.66 25.78
N SER A 103 -4.10 19.35 26.77
CA SER A 103 -5.45 19.92 26.66
C SER A 103 -5.53 21.03 25.61
N LYS A 104 -4.49 21.87 25.50
CA LYS A 104 -4.43 22.85 24.43
C LYS A 104 -4.41 22.19 23.06
N GLU A 105 -3.80 21.00 22.88
CA GLU A 105 -3.76 20.31 21.58
C GLU A 105 -5.14 19.90 21.07
N THR A 106 -6.10 19.64 21.97
CA THR A 106 -7.44 19.19 21.57
C THR A 106 -8.31 20.30 20.96
N HIS A 107 -7.86 21.57 20.95
CA HIS A 107 -8.67 22.74 20.61
C HIS A 107 -8.10 23.65 19.49
N ARG A 108 -7.23 23.18 18.57
CA ARG A 108 -6.33 24.10 17.78
C ARG A 108 -6.74 24.44 16.33
N GLN A 109 -6.24 25.60 15.87
CA GLN A 109 -6.29 26.11 14.48
C GLN A 109 -4.86 26.30 13.87
N PRO A 110 -4.71 26.27 12.51
CA PRO A 110 -3.41 26.25 11.83
C PRO A 110 -2.74 27.63 11.57
N GLY A 111 -1.39 27.68 11.57
CA GLY A 111 -0.54 28.87 11.36
C GLY A 111 0.18 28.94 9.98
N ARG A 112 1.12 29.88 9.81
CA ARG A 112 1.87 30.16 8.55
C ARG A 112 3.15 29.31 8.42
N LEU A 113 3.63 29.05 7.19
CA LEU A 113 4.63 28.01 6.88
C LEU A 113 5.64 28.41 5.78
N TYR A 114 6.92 28.04 5.94
CA TYR A 114 8.01 28.20 4.95
C TYR A 114 8.98 27.00 4.98
N GLN A 115 9.55 26.62 3.82
CA GLN A 115 10.61 25.58 3.65
C GLN A 115 10.31 24.19 4.24
N LEU A 116 9.52 23.40 3.50
CA LEU A 116 8.94 22.12 3.93
C LEU A 116 9.97 21.02 4.22
N ASP A 117 11.00 20.84 3.39
CA ASP A 117 11.95 19.72 3.53
C ASP A 117 12.76 19.79 4.84
N LYS A 118 13.27 20.98 5.18
CA LYS A 118 13.97 21.22 6.45
C LYS A 118 13.06 20.99 7.66
N LEU A 119 11.81 21.43 7.58
CA LEU A 119 10.82 21.20 8.63
C LEU A 119 10.47 19.71 8.77
N ALA A 120 10.31 19.00 7.65
CA ALA A 120 10.07 17.56 7.63
C ALA A 120 11.24 16.81 8.27
N THR A 121 12.49 17.19 7.96
CA THR A 121 13.71 16.62 8.56
C THR A 121 13.76 16.84 10.08
N GLN A 122 13.48 18.06 10.56
CA GLN A 122 13.41 18.34 12.00
C GLN A 122 12.35 17.49 12.70
N LEU A 123 11.18 17.35 12.07
CA LEU A 123 10.08 16.57 12.61
C LEU A 123 10.33 15.06 12.55
N LEU A 124 11.04 14.57 11.53
CA LEU A 124 11.50 13.18 11.48
C LEU A 124 12.43 12.88 12.65
N HIS A 125 13.40 13.75 12.92
CA HIS A 125 14.28 13.60 14.08
C HIS A 125 13.51 13.67 15.41
N ALA A 126 12.54 14.59 15.53
CA ALA A 126 11.68 14.66 16.70
C ALA A 126 10.82 13.39 16.87
N SER A 127 10.35 12.81 15.77
CA SER A 127 9.58 11.57 15.75
C SER A 127 10.44 10.37 16.13
N ASP A 128 11.69 10.31 15.66
CA ASP A 128 12.66 9.26 16.03
C ASP A 128 12.96 9.30 17.54
N ILE A 129 13.15 10.49 18.13
CA ILE A 129 13.30 10.65 19.59
C ILE A 129 12.03 10.19 20.32
N ALA A 130 10.85 10.62 19.87
CA ALA A 130 9.59 10.24 20.50
C ALA A 130 9.36 8.72 20.46
N PHE A 131 9.69 8.08 19.34
CA PHE A 131 9.63 6.63 19.15
C PHE A 131 10.62 5.90 20.05
N GLN A 132 11.88 6.34 20.10
CA GLN A 132 12.91 5.74 20.96
C GLN A 132 12.50 5.76 22.43
N ASP A 133 12.02 6.90 22.94
CA ASP A 133 11.59 7.02 24.34
C ASP A 133 10.44 6.03 24.66
N ASN A 134 9.47 5.88 23.75
CA ASN A 134 8.35 4.96 23.94
C ASN A 134 8.81 3.49 23.87
N GLU A 135 9.76 3.16 22.99
CA GLU A 135 10.34 1.82 22.91
C GLU A 135 11.15 1.48 24.17
N ILE A 136 11.90 2.42 24.74
CA ILE A 136 12.61 2.20 26.02
C ILE A 136 11.61 1.87 27.13
N LEU A 137 10.45 2.53 27.17
CA LEU A 137 9.39 2.21 28.13
C LEU A 137 8.82 0.80 27.92
N LEU A 138 8.57 0.39 26.66
CA LEU A 138 8.12 -0.96 26.34
C LEU A 138 9.19 -2.01 26.68
N LEU A 139 10.46 -1.75 26.37
CA LEU A 139 11.57 -2.64 26.68
C LEU A 139 11.78 -2.80 28.20
N ASN A 140 11.53 -1.75 28.97
CA ASN A 140 11.60 -1.79 30.43
C ASN A 140 10.51 -2.64 31.05
N ASN A 141 9.26 -2.47 30.60
CA ASN A 141 8.10 -3.02 31.28
C ASN A 141 7.57 -4.29 30.62
N THR A 142 7.72 -4.43 29.30
CA THR A 142 7.16 -5.55 28.52
C THR A 142 7.97 -5.85 27.24
N PRO A 143 9.18 -6.43 27.38
CA PRO A 143 10.09 -6.69 26.25
C PRO A 143 9.49 -7.51 25.10
N SER A 144 8.48 -8.34 25.38
CA SER A 144 7.83 -9.20 24.38
C SER A 144 6.99 -8.43 23.35
N ILE A 145 6.60 -7.19 23.66
CA ILE A 145 5.81 -6.33 22.77
C ILE A 145 6.73 -5.37 21.99
N ALA A 146 7.86 -4.97 22.58
CA ALA A 146 8.77 -3.99 21.99
C ALA A 146 9.32 -4.41 20.62
N ASN A 147 9.44 -3.44 19.71
CA ASN A 147 9.97 -3.66 18.37
C ASN A 147 11.49 -3.42 18.36
N THR A 148 12.23 -4.47 18.74
CA THR A 148 13.70 -4.39 18.84
C THR A 148 14.40 -4.01 17.54
N ALA A 149 13.87 -4.40 16.38
CA ALA A 149 14.45 -4.05 15.08
C ALA A 149 14.27 -2.56 14.77
N ALA A 150 13.05 -2.03 14.95
CA ALA A 150 12.78 -0.61 14.78
C ALA A 150 13.58 0.24 15.78
N PHE A 151 13.67 -0.20 17.03
CA PHE A 151 14.47 0.45 18.07
C PHE A 151 15.95 0.57 17.66
N ARG A 152 16.56 -0.50 17.11
CA ARG A 152 17.94 -0.46 16.59
C ARG A 152 18.09 0.55 15.46
N GLY A 153 17.17 0.55 14.49
CA GLY A 153 17.21 1.49 13.36
C GLY A 153 17.17 2.94 13.82
N VAL A 154 16.23 3.27 14.72
CA VAL A 154 16.10 4.61 15.28
C VAL A 154 17.32 5.02 16.10
N LYS A 155 17.86 4.10 16.92
CA LYS A 155 19.11 4.32 17.66
C LYS A 155 20.27 4.65 16.72
N LEU A 156 20.44 3.90 15.63
CA LEU A 156 21.51 4.14 14.65
C LEU A 156 21.35 5.52 14.00
N ASN A 157 20.12 5.92 13.64
CA ASN A 157 19.85 7.25 13.10
C ASN A 157 20.21 8.36 14.09
N LEU A 158 19.82 8.21 15.36
CA LEU A 158 20.10 9.22 16.39
C LEU A 158 21.58 9.30 16.74
N LEU A 159 22.31 8.17 16.76
CA LEU A 159 23.77 8.17 16.93
C LEU A 159 24.50 8.74 15.72
N LYS A 160 24.02 8.47 14.50
CA LYS A 160 24.56 9.05 13.26
C LYS A 160 24.44 10.58 13.28
N ASN A 161 23.31 11.10 13.76
CA ASN A 161 22.99 12.52 13.70
C ASN A 161 23.44 13.32 14.93
N TYR A 162 23.46 12.71 16.13
CA TYR A 162 23.73 13.39 17.41
C TYR A 162 24.74 12.66 18.31
N GLY A 163 25.34 11.57 17.85
CA GLY A 163 26.34 10.83 18.61
C GLY A 163 27.67 11.58 18.78
N PRO A 164 28.61 11.04 19.56
CA PRO A 164 29.91 11.66 19.81
C PRO A 164 30.75 11.85 18.53
N ASN A 165 30.48 11.06 17.49
CA ASN A 165 31.14 11.14 16.19
C ASN A 165 30.42 12.09 15.23
N ALA A 166 29.27 12.65 15.60
CA ALA A 166 28.55 13.60 14.77
C ALA A 166 29.30 14.93 14.74
N THR A 167 29.68 15.41 13.55
CA THR A 167 30.28 16.74 13.38
C THR A 167 29.27 17.81 13.81
N THR A 168 29.48 18.39 14.99
CA THR A 168 28.58 19.33 15.69
C THR A 168 28.22 20.55 14.83
N GLN A 169 29.08 20.93 13.87
CA GLN A 169 28.85 22.03 12.93
C GLN A 169 27.81 21.74 11.83
N LYS A 170 27.49 20.48 11.50
CA LYS A 170 26.52 20.18 10.44
C LYS A 170 25.07 20.54 10.83
N PHE A 171 24.70 20.53 12.10
CA PHE A 171 23.30 20.58 12.52
C PHE A 171 22.75 22.00 12.77
N GLN A 172 23.44 22.81 13.58
CA GLN A 172 22.92 24.10 14.05
C GLN A 172 22.78 25.16 12.94
N GLY A 173 23.55 25.05 11.85
CA GLY A 173 23.49 25.99 10.72
C GLY A 173 22.66 25.54 9.52
N SER A 174 22.44 24.23 9.31
CA SER A 174 21.90 23.74 8.03
C SER A 174 20.40 23.42 8.05
N ILE A 175 19.88 22.87 9.15
CA ILE A 175 18.51 22.32 9.22
C ILE A 175 17.49 23.32 9.80
N ARG A 176 17.88 24.16 10.78
CA ARG A 176 16.97 25.16 11.37
C ARG A 176 16.66 26.30 10.38
N LEU A 177 15.41 26.76 10.39
CA LEU A 177 15.02 27.96 9.65
C LEU A 177 15.60 29.22 10.31
N ILE A 178 16.04 30.18 9.49
CA ILE A 178 16.68 31.44 9.94
C ILE A 178 15.68 32.33 10.73
N ARG A 179 14.36 32.23 10.44
CA ARG A 179 13.30 32.99 11.12
C ARG A 179 12.07 32.11 11.34
N ASN A 180 11.37 32.32 12.46
CA ASN A 180 10.08 31.70 12.83
C ASN A 180 10.03 30.16 12.75
N ASN A 181 11.18 29.48 12.94
CA ASN A 181 11.28 28.02 12.90
C ASN A 181 10.24 27.34 13.80
N ASP A 182 10.15 27.80 15.04
CA ASP A 182 9.33 27.15 16.06
C ASP A 182 7.82 27.32 15.78
N GLU A 183 7.40 28.50 15.29
CA GLU A 183 6.03 28.73 14.84
C GLU A 183 5.67 27.83 13.65
N CYS A 184 6.58 27.70 12.68
CA CYS A 184 6.38 26.86 11.51
C CYS A 184 6.26 25.38 11.89
N ILE A 185 7.13 24.89 12.77
CA ILE A 185 7.08 23.51 13.29
C ILE A 185 5.74 23.25 13.97
N GLN A 186 5.31 24.14 14.85
CA GLN A 186 4.03 24.00 15.55
C GLN A 186 2.86 23.97 14.56
N ALA A 187 2.90 24.81 13.52
CA ALA A 187 1.89 24.85 12.47
C ALA A 187 1.87 23.57 11.62
N VAL A 188 3.03 23.02 11.22
CA VAL A 188 3.11 21.73 10.49
C VAL A 188 2.56 20.61 11.35
N VAL A 189 3.01 20.50 12.60
CA VAL A 189 2.54 19.44 13.50
C VAL A 189 1.02 19.52 13.66
N ASN A 190 0.48 20.71 13.95
CA ASN A 190 -0.98 20.92 14.05
C ASN A 190 -1.71 20.39 12.83
N TYR A 191 -1.22 20.74 11.64
CA TYR A 191 -1.90 20.40 10.40
C TYR A 191 -1.77 18.91 10.05
N VAL A 192 -0.57 18.32 10.19
CA VAL A 192 -0.34 16.87 10.03
C VAL A 192 -1.25 16.08 10.96
N THR A 193 -1.28 16.42 12.24
CA THR A 193 -2.09 15.69 13.23
C THR A 193 -3.58 15.91 13.03
N GLY A 194 -3.98 17.11 12.60
CA GLY A 194 -5.38 17.42 12.29
C GLY A 194 -5.91 16.60 11.10
N ILE A 195 -5.14 16.53 10.01
CA ILE A 195 -5.51 15.70 8.85
C ILE A 195 -5.46 14.20 9.21
N LEU A 196 -4.46 13.76 9.99
CA LEU A 196 -4.37 12.38 10.47
C LEU A 196 -5.63 11.98 11.26
N VAL A 197 -6.10 12.84 12.17
CA VAL A 197 -7.35 12.61 12.90
C VAL A 197 -8.54 12.49 11.95
N GLN A 198 -8.65 13.36 10.93
CA GLN A 198 -9.74 13.25 9.95
C GLN A 198 -9.73 11.90 9.22
N VAL A 199 -8.56 11.38 8.86
CA VAL A 199 -8.46 10.04 8.25
C VAL A 199 -8.86 8.96 9.25
N LEU A 200 -8.33 8.99 10.47
CA LEU A 200 -8.61 7.99 11.52
C LEU A 200 -10.10 7.92 11.87
N MET A 201 -10.75 9.07 12.00
CA MET A 201 -12.18 9.16 12.33
C MET A 201 -13.10 8.79 11.16
N ARG A 202 -12.57 8.72 9.93
CA ARG A 202 -13.28 8.18 8.75
C ARG A 202 -13.05 6.68 8.60
N ALA A 203 -11.89 6.18 9.03
CA ALA A 203 -11.49 4.81 8.76
C ALA A 203 -12.24 3.76 9.60
N ALA A 204 -12.48 4.06 10.88
CA ALA A 204 -13.18 3.15 11.78
C ALA A 204 -14.13 3.91 12.73
N GLU A 205 -15.08 3.16 13.28
CA GLU A 205 -16.10 3.60 14.23
C GLU A 205 -15.95 2.84 15.55
N GLY A 206 -16.02 3.58 16.66
CA GLY A 206 -16.19 3.06 18.01
C GLY A 206 -15.63 4.02 19.05
N ASP A 207 -16.32 4.22 20.18
CA ASP A 207 -15.87 5.13 21.24
C ASP A 207 -14.43 4.85 21.70
N PHE A 208 -14.07 3.57 21.81
CA PHE A 208 -12.71 3.14 22.14
C PHE A 208 -11.70 3.60 21.07
N TRP A 209 -12.02 3.43 19.79
CA TRP A 209 -11.16 3.86 18.69
C TRP A 209 -10.99 5.38 18.67
N ASP A 210 -12.11 6.11 18.73
CA ASP A 210 -12.16 7.56 18.64
C ASP A 210 -11.32 8.21 19.76
N GLU A 211 -11.56 7.78 21.00
CA GLU A 211 -10.87 8.30 22.18
C GLU A 211 -9.37 7.99 22.16
N HIS A 212 -8.98 6.74 21.89
CA HIS A 212 -7.57 6.36 21.91
C HIS A 212 -6.76 6.96 20.76
N CYS A 213 -7.36 7.13 19.58
CA CYS A 213 -6.73 7.87 18.47
C CYS A 213 -6.47 9.33 18.84
N LEU A 214 -7.48 10.03 19.36
CA LEU A 214 -7.36 11.45 19.71
C LEU A 214 -6.34 11.67 20.83
N ILE A 215 -6.36 10.83 21.87
CA ILE A 215 -5.39 10.89 22.97
C ILE A 215 -3.96 10.64 22.47
N ALA A 216 -3.75 9.59 21.68
CA ALA A 216 -2.42 9.24 21.17
C ALA A 216 -1.87 10.35 20.27
N VAL A 217 -2.69 10.86 19.34
CA VAL A 217 -2.30 11.95 18.44
C VAL A 217 -2.03 13.25 19.20
N ALA A 218 -2.86 13.62 20.18
CA ALA A 218 -2.65 14.84 20.98
C ALA A 218 -1.34 14.79 21.79
N LYS A 219 -1.06 13.65 22.43
CA LYS A 219 0.20 13.47 23.18
C LYS A 219 1.41 13.47 22.28
N LEU A 220 1.33 12.80 21.12
CA LEU A 220 2.39 12.83 20.12
C LEU A 220 2.63 14.25 19.61
N ALA A 221 1.57 15.00 19.28
CA ALA A 221 1.67 16.39 18.82
C ALA A 221 2.40 17.29 19.82
N ALA A 222 2.04 17.19 21.10
CA ALA A 222 2.69 17.96 22.15
C ALA A 222 4.17 17.59 22.29
N LYS A 223 4.49 16.29 22.26
CA LYS A 223 5.87 15.81 22.35
C LYS A 223 6.72 16.26 21.17
N LEU A 224 6.22 16.13 19.96
CA LEU A 224 6.91 16.61 18.76
C LEU A 224 7.23 18.11 18.86
N LYS A 225 6.29 18.92 19.36
CA LYS A 225 6.52 20.37 19.52
C LYS A 225 7.56 20.70 20.57
N VAL A 226 7.59 19.98 21.69
CA VAL A 226 8.58 20.20 22.75
C VAL A 226 9.97 19.74 22.29
N VAL A 227 10.07 18.52 21.77
CA VAL A 227 11.33 17.92 21.33
C VAL A 227 11.95 18.72 20.17
N ALA A 228 11.13 19.21 19.23
CA ALA A 228 11.61 19.96 18.08
C ALA A 228 12.16 21.36 18.41
N LEU A 229 11.91 21.91 19.61
CA LEU A 229 12.49 23.20 20.03
C LEU A 229 14.01 23.13 20.25
N ASP A 230 14.52 21.99 20.71
CA ASP A 230 15.94 21.77 20.98
C ASP A 230 16.31 20.30 20.74
N LEU A 231 16.36 19.94 19.45
CA LEU A 231 16.67 18.59 19.00
C LEU A 231 18.00 18.03 19.55
N PRO A 232 19.13 18.76 19.57
CA PRO A 232 20.38 18.24 20.13
C PRO A 232 20.26 17.91 21.61
N LYS A 233 19.64 18.80 22.40
CA LYS A 233 19.43 18.54 23.83
C LYS A 233 18.48 17.36 24.04
N ALA A 234 17.38 17.30 23.29
CA ALA A 234 16.41 16.22 23.41
C ALA A 234 16.99 14.87 23.00
N ALA A 235 17.76 14.81 21.91
CA ALA A 235 18.47 13.61 21.49
C ALA A 235 19.50 13.16 22.54
N ALA A 236 20.25 14.09 23.13
CA ALA A 236 21.20 13.76 24.19
C ALA A 236 20.50 13.17 25.43
N ILE A 237 19.33 13.69 25.82
CA ILE A 237 18.51 13.14 26.90
C ILE A 237 18.05 11.72 26.56
N SER A 238 17.50 11.51 25.36
CA SER A 238 17.00 10.19 24.93
C SER A 238 18.12 9.14 24.84
N ILE A 239 19.29 9.51 24.27
CA ILE A 239 20.48 8.65 24.22
C ILE A 239 21.00 8.35 25.64
N ALA A 240 20.96 9.31 26.57
CA ALA A 240 21.37 9.08 27.95
C ALA A 240 20.41 8.11 28.67
N ALA A 241 19.10 8.27 28.47
CA ALA A 241 18.09 7.35 29.01
C ALA A 241 18.27 5.93 28.47
N GLU A 242 18.58 5.79 27.18
CA GLU A 242 18.91 4.51 26.55
C GLU A 242 20.13 3.85 27.19
N ARG A 243 21.23 4.59 27.37
CA ARG A 243 22.45 4.06 28.00
C ARG A 243 22.20 3.62 29.44
N GLU A 244 21.42 4.40 30.19
CA GLU A 244 21.08 4.04 31.57
C GLU A 244 20.26 2.74 31.60
N TRP A 245 19.28 2.61 30.71
CA TRP A 245 18.53 1.37 30.55
C TRP A 245 19.43 0.19 30.16
N GLN A 246 20.31 0.35 29.17
CA GLN A 246 21.25 -0.70 28.77
C GLN A 246 22.16 -1.14 29.94
N ASN A 247 22.63 -0.19 30.75
CA ASN A 247 23.41 -0.48 31.93
C ASN A 247 22.61 -1.26 32.97
N GLN A 248 21.35 -0.92 33.20
CA GLN A 248 20.46 -1.66 34.09
C GLN A 248 20.22 -3.09 33.60
N VAL A 249 19.93 -3.26 32.30
CA VAL A 249 19.75 -4.58 31.68
C VAL A 249 21.03 -5.41 31.81
N ARG A 250 22.20 -4.83 31.53
CA ARG A 250 23.49 -5.52 31.65
C ARG A 250 23.79 -5.93 33.09
N ARG A 251 23.46 -5.10 34.08
CA ARG A 251 23.60 -5.45 35.50
C ARG A 251 22.66 -6.59 35.91
N ASN A 252 21.43 -6.60 35.38
CA ASN A 252 20.40 -7.57 35.79
C ASN A 252 20.51 -8.92 35.05
N LEU A 253 20.89 -8.91 33.77
CA LEU A 253 20.91 -10.10 32.90
C LEU A 253 22.33 -10.59 32.55
N GLY A 254 23.38 -9.83 32.88
CA GLY A 254 24.76 -10.21 32.60
C GLY A 254 25.13 -10.26 31.10
N ALA A 255 24.29 -9.75 30.22
CA ALA A 255 24.46 -9.77 28.78
C ALA A 255 24.17 -8.40 28.15
N ASP A 256 24.82 -8.12 27.02
CA ASP A 256 24.51 -6.93 26.21
C ASP A 256 23.18 -7.13 25.46
N PHE A 257 22.35 -6.08 25.43
CA PHE A 257 21.06 -6.08 24.74
C PHE A 257 21.00 -4.96 23.67
N PRO A 258 20.44 -5.22 22.49
CA PRO A 258 19.82 -6.48 22.05
C PRO A 258 20.87 -7.54 21.60
N PRO A 259 20.55 -8.85 21.68
CA PRO A 259 21.50 -9.91 21.32
C PRO A 259 21.91 -9.85 19.83
N PRO A 260 23.11 -10.35 19.46
CA PRO A 260 23.55 -10.47 18.07
C PRO A 260 22.53 -11.27 17.22
N GLU A 261 22.41 -10.94 15.93
CA GLU A 261 21.37 -11.47 15.02
C GLU A 261 21.26 -13.00 15.02
N ASP A 262 22.38 -13.72 15.09
CA ASP A 262 22.41 -15.19 15.10
C ASP A 262 21.79 -15.84 16.34
N LYS A 263 21.66 -15.11 17.47
CA LYS A 263 21.08 -15.60 18.72
C LYS A 263 19.70 -15.01 19.03
N ALA A 264 19.28 -13.97 18.31
CA ALA A 264 18.04 -13.24 18.56
C ALA A 264 16.78 -14.13 18.43
N GLN A 265 16.76 -15.11 17.51
CA GLN A 265 15.60 -15.98 17.31
C GLN A 265 15.40 -17.01 18.45
N GLN A 266 16.48 -17.51 19.06
CA GLN A 266 16.39 -18.47 20.17
C GLN A 266 16.11 -17.79 21.52
N THR A 267 16.72 -16.61 21.76
CA THR A 267 16.52 -15.88 23.03
C THR A 267 15.12 -15.28 23.14
N THR A 268 14.52 -14.83 22.03
CA THR A 268 13.14 -14.29 22.01
C THR A 268 12.11 -15.35 22.40
N ARG A 269 12.32 -16.61 21.98
CA ARG A 269 11.46 -17.75 22.36
C ARG A 269 11.52 -18.06 23.85
N ASN A 270 12.73 -18.02 24.44
CA ASN A 270 12.91 -18.30 25.86
C ASN A 270 12.37 -17.18 26.75
N ILE A 271 12.58 -15.90 26.37
CA ILE A 271 12.00 -14.75 27.09
C ILE A 271 10.46 -14.75 26.98
N GLN A 272 9.90 -15.13 25.83
CA GLN A 272 8.45 -15.31 25.67
C GLN A 272 7.91 -16.44 26.55
N LEU A 273 8.62 -17.56 26.66
CA LEU A 273 8.25 -18.69 27.52
C LEU A 273 8.27 -18.31 29.01
N THR A 274 9.24 -17.51 29.45
CA THR A 274 9.31 -17.04 30.84
C THR A 274 8.26 -15.95 31.14
N ALA A 275 7.94 -15.07 30.17
CA ALA A 275 6.90 -14.06 30.30
C ALA A 275 5.47 -14.63 30.29
N LEU A 276 5.27 -15.79 29.65
CA LEU A 276 4.00 -16.54 29.65
C LEU A 276 3.71 -17.26 30.98
N GLN A 277 4.70 -17.41 31.86
CA GLN A 277 4.59 -18.18 33.11
C GLN A 277 4.29 -17.34 34.36
N ALA A 278 4.16 -16.01 34.25
CA ALA A 278 3.87 -15.13 35.39
C ALA A 278 2.39 -14.70 35.39
N GLU A 279 1.59 -15.29 36.28
CA GLU A 279 0.12 -15.15 36.33
C GLU A 279 -0.39 -13.74 36.68
N ASP A 280 0.42 -12.86 37.32
CA ASP A 280 0.06 -11.45 37.62
C ASP A 280 0.29 -10.47 36.45
N VAL A 281 0.89 -10.93 35.34
CA VAL A 281 1.33 -10.08 34.21
C VAL A 281 0.18 -9.65 33.29
N HIS A 282 -1.01 -10.25 33.38
CA HIS A 282 -2.05 -10.08 32.38
C HIS A 282 -2.68 -8.67 32.31
N LEU A 283 -2.81 -7.95 33.44
CA LEU A 283 -3.52 -6.66 33.49
C LEU A 283 -2.65 -5.47 33.03
N GLY A 284 -1.40 -5.41 33.50
CA GLY A 284 -0.42 -4.42 33.02
C GLY A 284 -0.06 -4.64 31.54
N HIS A 285 0.03 -5.89 31.10
CA HIS A 285 0.30 -6.23 29.70
C HIS A 285 -0.78 -5.69 28.75
N ARG A 286 -2.04 -5.61 29.18
CA ARG A 286 -3.12 -4.99 28.39
C ARG A 286 -2.87 -3.50 28.18
N TYR A 287 -2.46 -2.76 29.21
CA TYR A 287 -2.10 -1.35 29.09
C TYR A 287 -0.98 -1.15 28.05
N PHE A 288 0.10 -1.92 28.15
CA PHE A 288 1.22 -1.81 27.20
C PHE A 288 0.82 -2.21 25.77
N ARG A 289 -0.08 -3.19 25.59
CA ARG A 289 -0.67 -3.49 24.26
C ARG A 289 -1.50 -2.34 23.70
N ILE A 290 -2.30 -1.66 24.53
CA ILE A 290 -3.05 -0.46 24.09
C ILE A 290 -2.08 0.64 23.70
N MET A 291 -1.03 0.86 24.51
CA MET A 291 -0.05 1.90 24.24
C MET A 291 0.75 1.60 22.97
N ASP A 292 1.20 0.37 22.75
CA ASP A 292 1.84 -0.05 21.50
C ASP A 292 0.90 0.10 20.29
N ALA A 293 -0.33 -0.42 20.40
CA ALA A 293 -1.31 -0.39 19.31
C ALA A 293 -1.71 1.01 18.87
N PHE A 294 -1.66 2.02 19.75
CA PHE A 294 -2.00 3.41 19.38
C PHE A 294 -0.78 4.33 19.34
N TYR A 295 0.06 4.40 20.37
CA TYR A 295 1.09 5.44 20.47
C TYR A 295 2.26 5.18 19.52
N GLN A 296 2.75 3.94 19.43
CA GLN A 296 3.79 3.60 18.45
C GLN A 296 3.23 3.66 17.03
N SER A 297 2.04 3.12 16.84
CA SER A 297 1.35 3.11 15.56
C SER A 297 1.09 4.53 15.02
N MET A 298 0.66 5.49 15.85
CA MET A 298 0.52 6.90 15.44
C MET A 298 1.87 7.54 15.13
N GLY A 299 2.92 7.20 15.88
CA GLY A 299 4.29 7.62 15.59
C GLY A 299 4.74 7.17 14.20
N VAL A 300 4.49 5.91 13.85
CA VAL A 300 4.79 5.35 12.53
C VAL A 300 3.99 6.04 11.43
N LEU A 301 2.69 6.28 11.63
CA LEU A 301 1.86 7.01 10.65
C LEU A 301 2.39 8.43 10.38
N VAL A 302 2.73 9.17 11.44
CA VAL A 302 3.34 10.51 11.31
C VAL A 302 4.70 10.43 10.62
N ARG A 303 5.53 9.44 10.96
CA ARG A 303 6.83 9.23 10.32
C ARG A 303 6.68 8.97 8.82
N ASN A 304 5.69 8.19 8.40
CA ASN A 304 5.43 7.91 6.98
C ASN A 304 5.00 9.17 6.21
N ILE A 305 4.13 9.99 6.81
CA ILE A 305 3.75 11.31 6.27
C ILE A 305 4.99 12.19 6.09
N LEU A 306 5.85 12.25 7.11
CA LEU A 306 7.04 13.10 7.09
C LEU A 306 8.12 12.58 6.12
N LYS A 307 8.29 11.26 5.98
CA LYS A 307 9.21 10.62 5.02
C LYS A 307 8.88 11.04 3.58
N MET A 308 7.59 11.14 3.27
CA MET A 308 7.10 11.59 1.95
C MET A 308 7.30 13.10 1.70
N LEU A 309 7.41 13.91 2.74
CA LEU A 309 7.68 15.36 2.65
C LEU A 309 9.17 15.67 2.62
N HIS A 310 10.00 14.75 3.09
CA HIS A 310 11.45 14.84 3.03
C HIS A 310 11.95 14.60 1.61
N SER A 311 12.92 15.39 1.17
CA SER A 311 13.69 15.13 -0.03
C SER A 311 14.92 14.30 0.33
N ASN A 312 15.16 13.24 -0.42
CA ASN A 312 16.40 12.49 -0.26
C ASN A 312 17.54 13.26 -0.93
N ASP A 313 18.52 13.73 -0.14
CA ASP A 313 19.69 14.50 -0.59
C ASP A 313 20.52 13.72 -1.63
N ASP A 314 20.40 12.39 -1.64
CA ASP A 314 21.14 11.51 -2.54
C ASP A 314 20.49 11.39 -3.93
N VAL A 315 19.31 11.95 -4.17
CA VAL A 315 18.73 12.03 -5.52
C VAL A 315 19.41 13.19 -6.25
N THR A 316 19.98 12.92 -7.43
CA THR A 316 20.72 13.92 -8.24
C THR A 316 19.91 15.17 -8.62
N THR A 317 18.61 15.19 -8.36
CA THR A 317 17.70 16.30 -8.64
C THR A 317 17.50 17.17 -7.42
N ASN A 318 17.45 18.49 -7.63
CA ASN A 318 17.13 19.47 -6.60
C ASN A 318 15.85 19.06 -5.83
N PRO A 319 15.81 19.15 -4.48
CA PRO A 319 14.66 18.78 -3.66
C PRO A 319 13.34 19.45 -4.05
N ASP A 320 13.42 20.62 -4.69
CA ASP A 320 12.28 21.40 -5.17
C ASP A 320 11.80 20.98 -6.57
N VAL A 321 12.44 19.98 -7.19
CA VAL A 321 12.13 19.48 -8.53
C VAL A 321 11.68 18.02 -8.44
N PHE A 322 10.37 17.81 -8.39
CA PHE A 322 9.80 16.47 -8.30
C PHE A 322 8.46 16.35 -9.03
N GLU A 323 8.13 15.09 -9.31
CA GLU A 323 6.81 14.61 -9.68
C GLU A 323 6.48 13.42 -8.80
N THR A 324 5.28 13.42 -8.25
CA THR A 324 4.74 12.32 -7.47
C THR A 324 3.31 12.06 -7.94
N SER A 325 2.94 10.79 -8.06
CA SER A 325 1.61 10.41 -8.52
C SER A 325 1.09 9.19 -7.80
N SER A 326 -0.20 9.16 -7.53
CA SER A 326 -0.90 8.03 -6.90
C SER A 326 -2.13 7.72 -7.72
N ILE A 327 -2.30 6.45 -8.09
CA ILE A 327 -3.48 5.97 -8.79
C ILE A 327 -4.13 4.82 -8.03
N MET A 328 -5.44 4.85 -7.99
CA MET A 328 -6.29 3.75 -7.58
C MET A 328 -7.07 3.29 -8.81
N TYR A 329 -6.75 2.08 -9.28
CA TYR A 329 -7.17 1.60 -10.59
C TYR A 329 -7.97 0.30 -10.47
N ASP A 330 -8.82 0.03 -11.48
CA ASP A 330 -9.57 -1.21 -11.57
C ASP A 330 -8.68 -2.34 -12.12
N THR A 331 -8.62 -3.46 -11.40
CA THR A 331 -7.87 -4.64 -11.83
C THR A 331 -8.62 -5.47 -12.88
N GLY A 332 -9.91 -5.20 -13.12
CA GLY A 332 -10.80 -6.03 -13.92
C GLY A 332 -11.18 -7.36 -13.26
N PHE A 333 -10.61 -7.68 -12.10
CA PHE A 333 -10.87 -8.91 -11.37
C PHE A 333 -11.98 -8.72 -10.34
N ARG A 334 -13.21 -9.17 -10.66
CA ARG A 334 -14.39 -9.13 -9.75
C ARG A 334 -14.61 -7.76 -9.08
N GLY A 335 -14.34 -6.68 -9.80
CA GLY A 335 -14.47 -5.31 -9.29
C GLY A 335 -13.44 -4.93 -8.21
N ARG A 336 -12.29 -5.61 -8.14
CA ARG A 336 -11.24 -5.23 -7.20
C ARG A 336 -10.40 -4.08 -7.73
N ARG A 337 -9.89 -3.29 -6.79
CA ARG A 337 -9.00 -2.17 -7.04
C ARG A 337 -7.62 -2.47 -6.45
N SER A 338 -6.62 -1.85 -7.03
CA SER A 338 -5.25 -1.82 -6.52
C SER A 338 -4.74 -0.39 -6.52
N ILE A 339 -3.69 -0.13 -5.74
CA ILE A 339 -2.99 1.16 -5.71
C ILE A 339 -1.61 1.02 -6.36
N LEU A 340 -1.22 2.04 -7.12
CA LEU A 340 0.14 2.20 -7.65
C LEU A 340 0.57 3.64 -7.43
N CYS A 341 1.75 3.81 -6.86
CA CYS A 341 2.25 5.08 -6.36
C CYS A 341 3.69 5.31 -6.86
N GLN A 342 3.98 6.54 -7.23
CA GLN A 342 5.32 7.07 -7.41
C GLN A 342 5.51 8.17 -6.37
N GLU A 343 6.37 7.89 -5.39
CA GLU A 343 6.65 8.77 -4.27
C GLU A 343 7.61 9.89 -4.64
N ARG A 344 7.63 10.95 -3.82
CA ARG A 344 8.55 12.08 -4.00
C ARG A 344 10.02 11.68 -3.93
N SER A 345 10.33 10.63 -3.15
CA SER A 345 11.67 10.04 -3.06
C SER A 345 12.15 9.42 -4.39
N GLY A 346 11.24 9.18 -5.33
CA GLY A 346 11.48 8.37 -6.52
C GLY A 346 11.10 6.90 -6.33
N ALA A 347 10.73 6.48 -5.12
CA ALA A 347 10.25 5.12 -4.88
C ALA A 347 8.99 4.84 -5.69
N ILE A 348 8.86 3.61 -6.19
CA ILE A 348 7.63 3.13 -6.83
C ILE A 348 7.10 1.98 -6.00
N GLY A 349 5.85 2.06 -5.58
CA GLY A 349 5.23 1.02 -4.79
C GLY A 349 3.77 0.78 -5.14
N ALA A 350 3.29 -0.42 -4.82
CA ALA A 350 1.96 -0.87 -5.19
C ALA A 350 1.40 -1.84 -4.15
N SER A 351 0.07 -1.92 -4.06
CA SER A 351 -0.64 -2.90 -3.22
C SER A 351 -1.92 -3.39 -3.89
N GLY A 352 -2.15 -4.69 -3.77
CA GLY A 352 -3.39 -5.38 -4.16
C GLY A 352 -4.16 -5.96 -2.96
N HIS A 353 -3.76 -5.60 -1.73
CA HIS A 353 -4.39 -6.08 -0.52
C HIS A 353 -5.67 -5.29 -0.21
N ARG A 354 -6.81 -5.99 -0.14
CA ARG A 354 -8.14 -5.36 0.03
C ARG A 354 -8.19 -4.37 1.20
N GLY A 355 -7.69 -4.76 2.38
CA GLY A 355 -7.72 -3.90 3.56
C GLY A 355 -6.87 -2.63 3.42
N GLU A 356 -5.82 -2.65 2.59
CA GLU A 356 -4.93 -1.49 2.38
C GLU A 356 -5.55 -0.54 1.36
N VAL A 357 -6.10 -1.09 0.27
CA VAL A 357 -6.89 -0.33 -0.71
C VAL A 357 -8.08 0.36 -0.04
N HIS A 358 -8.75 -0.34 0.89
CA HIS A 358 -9.83 0.24 1.69
C HIS A 358 -9.34 1.35 2.64
N CYS A 359 -8.17 1.20 3.25
CA CYS A 359 -7.58 2.30 4.04
C CYS A 359 -7.18 3.50 3.15
N ALA A 360 -6.71 3.23 1.93
CA ALA A 360 -6.41 4.25 0.94
C ALA A 360 -7.67 4.99 0.46
N ASP A 361 -8.85 4.37 0.53
CA ASP A 361 -10.12 5.05 0.21
C ASP A 361 -10.31 6.27 1.10
N PHE A 362 -10.22 6.09 2.42
CA PHE A 362 -10.40 7.18 3.38
C PHE A 362 -9.37 8.29 3.21
N ALA A 363 -8.10 7.93 3.01
CA ALA A 363 -7.05 8.91 2.80
C ALA A 363 -7.26 9.70 1.50
N SER A 364 -7.69 9.03 0.43
CA SER A 364 -7.98 9.66 -0.86
C SER A 364 -9.19 10.60 -0.79
N GLU A 365 -10.22 10.26 -0.01
CA GLU A 365 -11.37 11.14 0.25
C GLU A 365 -10.95 12.41 0.99
N VAL A 366 -10.15 12.27 2.06
CA VAL A 366 -9.63 13.42 2.82
C VAL A 366 -8.76 14.30 1.91
N CYS A 367 -7.97 13.68 1.03
CA CYS A 367 -7.17 14.37 0.02
C CYS A 367 -8.03 15.14 -0.98
N LEU A 368 -9.09 14.52 -1.50
CA LEU A 368 -10.00 15.18 -2.43
C LEU A 368 -10.69 16.38 -1.76
N ASP A 369 -11.22 16.21 -0.55
CA ASP A 369 -11.86 17.29 0.20
C ASP A 369 -10.89 18.46 0.41
N ALA A 370 -9.63 18.18 0.77
CA ALA A 370 -8.61 19.20 0.94
C ALA A 370 -8.30 19.93 -0.36
N PHE A 371 -8.22 19.20 -1.48
CA PHE A 371 -7.96 19.78 -2.80
C PHE A 371 -9.10 20.68 -3.26
N GLU A 372 -10.35 20.27 -3.10
CA GLU A 372 -11.49 21.05 -3.55
C GLU A 372 -11.72 22.29 -2.68
N ASN A 373 -11.53 22.16 -1.37
CA ASN A 373 -11.56 23.31 -0.46
C ASN A 373 -10.48 24.33 -0.81
N LEU A 374 -9.27 23.86 -1.15
CA LEU A 374 -8.18 24.74 -1.57
C LEU A 374 -8.46 25.37 -2.94
N HIS A 375 -9.01 24.60 -3.89
CA HIS A 375 -9.39 25.08 -5.21
C HIS A 375 -10.44 26.20 -5.13
N GLY A 376 -11.45 26.04 -4.26
CA GLY A 376 -12.48 27.06 -4.04
C GLY A 376 -11.98 28.35 -3.37
N GLN A 377 -10.82 28.32 -2.70
CA GLN A 377 -10.21 29.49 -2.05
C GLN A 377 -9.28 30.28 -3.00
N LEU A 378 -8.81 29.66 -4.08
CA LEU A 378 -7.86 30.29 -4.99
C LEU A 378 -8.60 31.21 -5.97
N PRO A 379 -8.12 32.45 -6.17
CA PRO A 379 -8.66 33.30 -7.23
C PRO A 379 -8.43 32.65 -8.59
N VAL A 380 -9.38 32.82 -9.51
CA VAL A 380 -9.28 32.33 -10.90
C VAL A 380 -7.97 32.87 -11.50
N PRO A 381 -7.11 32.02 -12.08
CA PRO A 381 -5.78 32.45 -12.50
C PRO A 381 -5.87 33.50 -13.61
N GLU A 382 -5.47 34.74 -13.31
CA GLU A 382 -5.23 35.77 -14.32
C GLU A 382 -4.04 35.32 -15.20
N SER A 383 -4.25 35.35 -16.51
CA SER A 383 -3.40 34.71 -17.54
C SER A 383 -2.00 35.36 -17.74
N THR A 384 -1.55 36.27 -16.88
CA THR A 384 -0.53 37.28 -17.24
C THR A 384 0.87 37.08 -16.64
N ALA A 385 1.14 36.06 -15.83
CA ALA A 385 2.48 35.83 -15.28
C ALA A 385 2.97 34.38 -15.52
N LEU A 386 3.53 34.14 -16.71
CA LEU A 386 4.01 32.82 -17.18
C LEU A 386 5.37 32.37 -16.58
N ASP A 387 6.15 33.25 -15.94
CA ASP A 387 7.56 32.97 -15.61
C ASP A 387 7.86 32.57 -14.15
N GLN A 388 6.88 32.51 -13.25
CA GLN A 388 7.15 32.11 -11.85
C GLN A 388 7.03 30.60 -11.63
N PRO A 389 7.91 29.99 -10.82
CA PRO A 389 7.81 28.58 -10.48
C PRO A 389 6.51 28.31 -9.70
N TYR A 390 5.84 27.20 -10.03
CA TYR A 390 4.61 26.77 -9.39
C TYR A 390 4.62 25.25 -9.16
N THR A 391 3.80 24.79 -8.21
CA THR A 391 3.46 23.37 -8.03
C THR A 391 2.07 23.13 -8.62
N LEU A 392 2.02 22.29 -9.63
CA LEU A 392 0.79 21.82 -10.26
C LEU A 392 0.20 20.67 -9.45
N ILE A 393 -1.09 20.75 -9.19
CA ILE A 393 -1.87 19.63 -8.66
C ILE A 393 -2.99 19.34 -9.64
N TYR A 394 -3.09 18.07 -10.02
CA TYR A 394 -4.18 17.55 -10.82
C TYR A 394 -4.82 16.38 -10.09
N TRP A 395 -6.14 16.31 -10.13
CA TRP A 395 -6.86 15.15 -9.62
C TRP A 395 -8.01 14.77 -10.53
N LYS A 396 -8.29 13.47 -10.55
CA LYS A 396 -9.47 12.91 -11.16
C LYS A 396 -10.05 11.83 -10.28
N TRP A 397 -11.37 11.90 -10.11
CA TRP A 397 -12.15 11.00 -9.29
C TRP A 397 -13.35 10.51 -10.10
N THR A 398 -13.53 9.20 -10.17
CA THR A 398 -14.64 8.55 -10.87
C THR A 398 -15.33 7.59 -9.91
N GLU A 399 -16.56 7.92 -9.50
CA GLU A 399 -17.33 7.07 -8.60
C GLU A 399 -17.82 5.79 -9.34
N LEU A 400 -17.68 4.64 -8.69
CA LEU A 400 -18.12 3.35 -9.20
C LEU A 400 -19.46 2.98 -8.55
N SER A 401 -20.39 2.40 -9.32
CA SER A 401 -21.65 1.95 -8.77
C SER A 401 -21.44 0.80 -7.76
N PRO A 402 -22.25 0.73 -6.69
CA PRO A 402 -22.20 -0.38 -5.74
C PRO A 402 -22.48 -1.71 -6.45
N VAL A 403 -21.85 -2.78 -5.96
CA VAL A 403 -21.98 -4.14 -6.53
C VAL A 403 -23.42 -4.62 -6.31
N GLY A 404 -24.23 -4.61 -7.36
CA GLY A 404 -25.62 -5.06 -7.31
C GLY A 404 -26.26 -5.18 -8.69
N ASP A 405 -26.02 -4.21 -9.56
CA ASP A 405 -26.51 -4.21 -10.94
C ASP A 405 -25.31 -4.17 -11.89
N SER A 406 -24.86 -5.33 -12.36
CA SER A 406 -23.78 -5.51 -13.34
C SER A 406 -22.43 -4.87 -12.94
N ALA A 407 -21.37 -5.67 -12.78
CA ALA A 407 -20.03 -5.23 -12.37
C ALA A 407 -19.30 -4.22 -13.30
N SER A 408 -20.01 -3.53 -14.21
CA SER A 408 -19.48 -2.66 -15.26
C SER A 408 -20.15 -1.27 -15.39
N ASP A 409 -21.14 -0.93 -14.57
CA ASP A 409 -21.78 0.39 -14.62
C ASP A 409 -20.95 1.43 -13.86
N ILE A 410 -19.88 1.90 -14.52
CA ILE A 410 -19.25 3.18 -14.23
C ILE A 410 -20.35 4.23 -14.30
N SER A 411 -20.66 4.87 -13.17
CA SER A 411 -21.63 5.95 -13.14
C SER A 411 -21.00 7.14 -13.84
N THR A 412 -21.39 7.37 -15.10
CA THR A 412 -21.01 8.57 -15.85
C THR A 412 -21.51 9.87 -15.20
N LYS A 413 -22.30 9.78 -14.12
CA LYS A 413 -22.97 10.91 -13.47
C LYS A 413 -22.14 11.64 -12.43
N LYS A 414 -20.98 11.12 -11.97
CA LYS A 414 -20.16 11.77 -10.93
C LYS A 414 -18.65 11.63 -11.18
N VAL A 415 -18.17 12.36 -12.18
CA VAL A 415 -16.73 12.57 -12.40
C VAL A 415 -16.36 13.91 -11.77
N ARG A 416 -15.36 13.92 -10.88
CA ARG A 416 -14.80 15.13 -10.30
C ARG A 416 -13.37 15.28 -10.77
N THR A 417 -13.08 16.34 -11.50
CA THR A 417 -11.75 16.64 -12.02
C THR A 417 -11.39 18.07 -11.68
N GLY A 418 -10.12 18.31 -11.37
CA GLY A 418 -9.64 19.66 -11.20
C GLY A 418 -8.14 19.76 -11.39
N GLU A 419 -7.72 20.99 -11.66
CA GLU A 419 -6.32 21.40 -11.79
C GLU A 419 -6.14 22.68 -10.98
N MET A 420 -5.04 22.78 -10.23
CA MET A 420 -4.66 24.02 -9.57
C MET A 420 -3.15 24.24 -9.63
N LYS A 421 -2.75 25.51 -9.75
CA LYS A 421 -1.34 25.93 -9.73
C LYS A 421 -1.07 26.68 -8.42
N LEU A 422 -0.24 26.08 -7.58
CA LEU A 422 0.10 26.59 -6.27
C LEU A 422 1.44 27.32 -6.31
N ARG A 423 1.45 28.59 -5.92
CA ARG A 423 2.68 29.41 -5.81
C ARG A 423 3.10 29.65 -4.36
N SER A 424 2.14 29.61 -3.43
CA SER A 424 2.39 29.79 -2.01
C SER A 424 2.74 28.47 -1.35
N MET A 425 3.86 28.45 -0.61
CA MET A 425 4.28 27.28 0.17
C MET A 425 3.19 26.83 1.16
N ARG A 426 2.40 27.78 1.71
CA ARG A 426 1.25 27.46 2.56
C ARG A 426 0.27 26.55 1.82
N HIS A 427 -0.14 26.93 0.61
CA HIS A 427 -1.09 26.15 -0.18
C HIS A 427 -0.48 24.81 -0.61
N VAL A 428 0.81 24.79 -0.96
CA VAL A 428 1.53 23.56 -1.28
C VAL A 428 1.50 22.58 -0.11
N ILE A 429 1.75 23.04 1.11
CA ILE A 429 1.72 22.17 2.31
C ILE A 429 0.29 21.72 2.62
N THR A 430 -0.71 22.62 2.48
CA THR A 430 -2.13 22.27 2.62
C THR A 430 -2.54 21.15 1.67
N ALA A 431 -1.98 21.09 0.47
CA ALA A 431 -2.26 20.02 -0.46
C ALA A 431 -1.39 18.76 -0.26
N LEU A 432 -0.09 18.94 -0.01
CA LEU A 432 0.85 17.81 0.08
C LEU A 432 0.57 16.90 1.27
N ILE A 433 0.26 17.42 2.46
CA ILE A 433 0.05 16.57 3.64
C ILE A 433 -1.06 15.53 3.45
N PRO A 434 -2.29 15.89 3.06
CA PRO A 434 -3.31 14.87 2.82
C PRO A 434 -2.95 13.97 1.61
N TYR A 435 -2.25 14.50 0.60
CA TYR A 435 -1.73 13.70 -0.50
C TYR A 435 -0.74 12.61 -0.07
N THR A 436 0.16 12.90 0.88
CA THR A 436 1.10 11.90 1.41
C THR A 436 0.43 10.75 2.16
N MET A 437 -0.84 10.91 2.56
CA MET A 437 -1.62 9.81 3.15
C MET A 437 -2.29 8.96 2.06
N ALA A 438 -2.58 9.54 0.90
CA ALA A 438 -3.16 8.84 -0.27
C ALA A 438 -2.10 8.17 -1.16
N CYS A 439 -0.81 8.37 -0.88
CA CYS A 439 0.33 7.85 -1.63
C CYS A 439 1.31 7.15 -0.68
N GLY A 440 1.88 6.02 -1.11
CA GLY A 440 2.91 5.32 -0.34
C GLY A 440 2.37 4.33 0.69
N GLU A 441 3.19 4.03 1.71
CA GLU A 441 2.95 2.98 2.71
C GLU A 441 1.87 3.35 3.76
N PHE A 442 1.42 4.60 3.81
CA PHE A 442 0.49 5.09 4.85
C PHE A 442 -0.76 4.20 5.00
N ALA A 443 -1.37 3.79 3.88
CA ALA A 443 -2.56 2.96 3.90
C ALA A 443 -2.31 1.54 4.45
N SER A 444 -1.12 0.98 4.22
CA SER A 444 -0.73 -0.31 4.80
C SER A 444 -0.56 -0.19 6.31
N GLN A 445 0.10 0.87 6.78
CA GLN A 445 0.26 1.13 8.20
C GLN A 445 -1.07 1.39 8.90
N LEU A 446 -1.98 2.17 8.29
CA LEU A 446 -3.32 2.42 8.83
C LEU A 446 -4.09 1.10 9.03
N ARG A 447 -4.00 0.18 8.07
CA ARG A 447 -4.58 -1.16 8.21
C ARG A 447 -4.00 -1.92 9.40
N ILE A 448 -2.69 -1.86 9.61
CA ILE A 448 -2.03 -2.49 10.75
C ILE A 448 -2.54 -1.90 12.06
N VAL A 449 -2.67 -0.56 12.16
CA VAL A 449 -3.22 0.12 13.34
C VAL A 449 -4.63 -0.36 13.65
N ILE A 450 -5.51 -0.39 12.65
CA ILE A 450 -6.91 -0.84 12.83
C ILE A 450 -6.95 -2.30 13.28
N THR A 451 -6.13 -3.15 12.65
CA THR A 451 -6.05 -4.58 13.00
C THR A 451 -5.57 -4.77 14.44
N ASN A 452 -4.58 -3.99 14.87
CA ASN A 452 -4.07 -4.03 16.24
C ASN A 452 -5.10 -3.50 17.24
N ALA A 453 -5.80 -2.41 16.93
CA ALA A 453 -6.87 -1.89 17.77
C ALA A 453 -8.01 -2.91 17.96
N MET A 454 -8.42 -3.59 16.88
CA MET A 454 -9.43 -4.67 16.95
C MET A 454 -8.98 -5.88 17.79
N ARG A 455 -7.68 -6.13 17.90
CA ARG A 455 -7.14 -7.22 18.75
C ARG A 455 -7.05 -6.86 20.23
N VAL A 456 -6.97 -5.57 20.55
CA VAL A 456 -6.72 -5.08 21.92
C VAL A 456 -8.00 -4.59 22.60
N VAL A 457 -9.01 -4.20 21.82
CA VAL A 457 -10.31 -3.75 22.34
C VAL A 457 -11.02 -4.87 23.13
N ASP A 458 -11.70 -4.48 24.21
CA ASP A 458 -12.56 -5.40 24.97
C ASP A 458 -13.71 -5.91 24.08
N PRO A 459 -14.14 -7.18 24.18
CA PRO A 459 -15.33 -7.67 23.49
C PRO A 459 -16.60 -6.82 23.69
N ILE A 460 -16.70 -6.09 24.82
CA ILE A 460 -17.81 -5.19 25.13
C ILE A 460 -17.81 -3.96 24.19
N TYR A 461 -16.63 -3.45 23.83
CA TYR A 461 -16.48 -2.29 22.94
C TYR A 461 -16.31 -2.75 21.50
N ARG A 462 -16.99 -2.08 20.56
CA ARG A 462 -16.93 -2.44 19.14
C ARG A 462 -16.09 -1.43 18.39
N VAL A 463 -15.01 -1.89 17.75
CA VAL A 463 -14.30 -1.18 16.69
C VAL A 463 -14.71 -1.81 15.37
N ARG A 464 -15.33 -1.01 14.49
CA ARG A 464 -15.79 -1.47 13.18
C ARG A 464 -15.17 -0.62 12.09
N LEU A 465 -14.74 -1.27 11.02
CA LEU A 465 -14.25 -0.58 9.85
C LEU A 465 -15.43 0.09 9.13
N CYS A 466 -15.28 1.34 8.70
CA CYS A 466 -16.33 2.04 7.97
C CYS A 466 -16.54 1.44 6.57
N THR A 467 -17.75 1.52 6.03
CA THR A 467 -18.10 0.99 4.69
C THR A 467 -17.28 1.62 3.57
N GLU A 468 -16.87 0.79 2.59
CA GLU A 468 -16.06 1.21 1.45
C GLU A 468 -16.88 2.10 0.49
N VAL A 469 -16.25 3.16 -0.03
CA VAL A 469 -16.75 3.89 -1.20
C VAL A 469 -15.93 3.45 -2.40
N ARG A 470 -16.59 2.92 -3.41
CA ARG A 470 -15.88 2.41 -4.59
C ARG A 470 -15.71 3.57 -5.58
N PHE A 471 -14.47 3.91 -5.85
CA PHE A 471 -14.09 4.91 -6.85
C PHE A 471 -12.75 4.56 -7.48
N LEU A 472 -12.48 5.18 -8.63
CA LEU A 472 -11.15 5.28 -9.23
C LEU A 472 -10.63 6.69 -8.96
N ALA A 473 -9.37 6.78 -8.56
CA ALA A 473 -8.73 8.05 -8.27
C ALA A 473 -7.37 8.12 -8.95
N ALA A 474 -7.02 9.31 -9.41
CA ALA A 474 -5.69 9.60 -9.93
C ALA A 474 -5.30 10.99 -9.43
N PHE A 475 -4.18 11.07 -8.71
CA PHE A 475 -3.63 12.28 -8.14
C PHE A 475 -2.21 12.50 -8.68
N LEU A 476 -1.92 13.74 -9.11
CA LEU A 476 -0.61 14.15 -9.59
C LEU A 476 -0.21 15.44 -8.88
N VAL A 477 1.00 15.46 -8.34
CA VAL A 477 1.66 16.68 -7.88
C VAL A 477 2.99 16.82 -8.63
N ARG A 478 3.14 17.92 -9.38
CA ARG A 478 4.29 18.16 -10.26
C ARG A 478 4.78 19.59 -10.10
N THR A 479 6.09 19.76 -9.93
CA THR A 479 6.71 21.10 -9.93
C THR A 479 6.94 21.60 -11.35
N SER A 480 6.79 22.90 -11.60
CA SER A 480 6.88 23.49 -12.96
C SER A 480 8.23 23.32 -13.66
N THR A 481 9.29 23.16 -12.85
CA THR A 481 10.68 22.91 -13.24
C THR A 481 10.98 21.43 -13.48
N TYR A 482 10.07 20.53 -13.09
CA TYR A 482 10.21 19.11 -13.36
C TYR A 482 10.10 18.85 -14.85
N ASN A 483 11.19 18.32 -15.40
CA ASN A 483 11.22 17.75 -16.74
C ASN A 483 11.30 16.24 -16.59
N HIS A 484 10.38 15.54 -17.25
CA HIS A 484 10.42 14.08 -17.29
C HIS A 484 11.79 13.64 -17.83
N PRO A 485 12.45 12.63 -17.25
CA PRO A 485 13.67 12.08 -17.82
C PRO A 485 13.42 11.69 -19.28
N ILE A 486 14.35 12.05 -20.17
CA ILE A 486 14.27 11.89 -21.64
C ILE A 486 14.35 10.40 -22.07
N ASP A 487 14.39 9.48 -21.11
CA ASP A 487 14.45 8.04 -21.38
C ASP A 487 13.13 7.56 -22.00
N ALA A 488 13.18 7.20 -23.28
CA ALA A 488 12.03 6.75 -24.05
C ALA A 488 11.42 5.42 -23.54
N GLU A 489 12.13 4.69 -22.68
CA GLU A 489 11.67 3.40 -22.14
C GLU A 489 10.94 3.53 -20.80
N VAL A 490 10.92 4.73 -20.22
CA VAL A 490 10.40 5.00 -18.89
C VAL A 490 9.27 6.03 -18.95
N THR A 491 8.26 5.82 -18.12
CA THR A 491 7.17 6.77 -17.87
C THR A 491 6.99 6.96 -16.38
N SER A 492 6.35 8.06 -16.00
CA SER A 492 5.82 8.21 -14.64
C SER A 492 4.57 7.35 -14.46
N VAL A 493 4.22 7.07 -13.20
CA VAL A 493 2.98 6.33 -12.89
C VAL A 493 1.77 7.05 -13.47
N TRP A 494 1.74 8.38 -13.46
CA TRP A 494 0.69 9.18 -14.10
C TRP A 494 0.56 8.93 -15.61
N GLU A 495 1.69 8.88 -16.31
CA GLU A 495 1.74 8.79 -17.78
C GLU A 495 1.64 7.35 -18.30
N SER A 496 1.67 6.36 -17.40
CA SER A 496 1.53 4.95 -17.70
C SER A 496 0.20 4.57 -18.38
N SER A 497 0.21 3.44 -19.10
CA SER A 497 -1.00 2.87 -19.71
C SER A 497 -2.05 2.49 -18.65
N ILE A 498 -1.62 1.97 -17.50
CA ILE A 498 -2.50 1.57 -16.40
C ILE A 498 -3.26 2.77 -15.81
N SER A 499 -2.58 3.90 -15.62
CA SER A 499 -3.21 5.16 -15.17
C SER A 499 -4.28 5.63 -16.15
N GLN A 500 -3.99 5.57 -17.45
CA GLN A 500 -4.91 6.04 -18.48
C GLN A 500 -6.11 5.11 -18.66
N GLN A 501 -5.86 3.80 -18.76
CA GLN A 501 -6.88 2.81 -19.14
C GLN A 501 -7.65 2.26 -17.93
N ARG A 502 -6.99 2.06 -16.79
CA ARG A 502 -7.59 1.43 -15.59
C ARG A 502 -7.91 2.41 -14.47
N ALA A 503 -7.20 3.53 -14.35
CA ALA A 503 -7.55 4.61 -13.40
C ALA A 503 -8.35 5.75 -14.03
N LEU A 504 -8.54 5.71 -15.36
CA LEU A 504 -9.23 6.72 -16.16
C LEU A 504 -8.64 8.14 -16.03
N ALA A 505 -7.36 8.28 -15.63
CA ALA A 505 -6.71 9.56 -15.33
C ALA A 505 -6.85 10.61 -16.45
N GLY A 506 -6.78 10.16 -17.71
CA GLY A 506 -6.82 10.99 -18.92
C GLY A 506 -5.53 11.78 -19.15
N ARG A 507 -5.17 12.04 -20.42
CA ARG A 507 -4.04 12.92 -20.78
C ARG A 507 -4.53 14.35 -20.95
N SER A 508 -4.67 15.11 -19.86
CA SER A 508 -4.93 16.55 -19.94
C SER A 508 -3.93 17.32 -19.10
N LEU A 509 -2.68 17.38 -19.57
CA LEU A 509 -1.73 18.36 -19.07
C LEU A 509 -1.34 19.25 -20.25
N ALA A 510 -1.55 20.56 -20.08
CA ALA A 510 -1.47 21.62 -21.08
C ALA A 510 -0.10 21.82 -21.78
N ARG A 511 0.84 20.86 -21.65
CA ARG A 511 2.21 20.95 -22.17
C ARG A 511 2.56 19.92 -23.25
N GLN A 512 1.64 19.04 -23.66
CA GLN A 512 1.81 18.25 -24.88
C GLN A 512 0.86 18.74 -25.99
N PRO A 513 1.34 19.03 -27.20
CA PRO A 513 0.53 19.51 -28.33
C PRO A 513 -0.35 18.42 -28.97
N ARG A 514 -0.50 17.26 -28.33
CA ARG A 514 -1.36 16.18 -28.81
C ARG A 514 -2.65 16.18 -28.00
N PRO A 515 -3.83 16.25 -28.64
CA PRO A 515 -5.08 16.01 -27.93
C PRO A 515 -4.99 14.64 -27.24
N PRO A 516 -5.63 14.45 -26.06
CA PRO A 516 -5.73 13.13 -25.46
C PRO A 516 -6.18 12.15 -26.56
N PRO A 517 -5.48 11.01 -26.75
CA PRO A 517 -5.80 10.09 -27.83
C PRO A 517 -7.24 9.56 -27.71
N TYR A 518 -7.82 9.61 -26.51
CA TYR A 518 -9.13 9.08 -26.18
C TYR A 518 -9.92 10.02 -25.27
N GLY A 519 -11.20 10.21 -25.57
CA GLY A 519 -12.14 10.92 -24.69
C GLY A 519 -12.49 10.12 -23.44
N HIS A 520 -13.07 10.76 -22.41
CA HIS A 520 -13.45 10.04 -21.17
C HIS A 520 -14.41 8.86 -21.43
N ASN A 521 -15.41 9.06 -22.28
CA ASN A 521 -16.34 8.00 -22.67
C ASN A 521 -15.64 6.83 -23.38
N GLU A 522 -14.62 7.12 -24.17
CA GLU A 522 -13.83 6.12 -24.86
C GLU A 522 -12.94 5.33 -23.91
N LEU A 523 -12.27 6.01 -22.96
CA LEU A 523 -11.54 5.33 -21.87
C LEU A 523 -12.46 4.43 -21.04
N CYS A 524 -13.68 4.88 -20.73
CA CYS A 524 -14.69 4.05 -20.07
C CYS A 524 -15.08 2.83 -20.91
N ASN A 525 -15.20 2.98 -22.24
CA ASN A 525 -15.50 1.86 -23.14
C ASN A 525 -14.34 0.87 -23.23
N ILE A 526 -13.10 1.37 -23.29
CA ILE A 526 -11.88 0.54 -23.24
C ILE A 526 -11.86 -0.25 -21.92
N LEU A 527 -12.05 0.43 -20.78
CA LEU A 527 -12.08 -0.21 -19.47
C LEU A 527 -13.17 -1.29 -19.38
N ARG A 528 -14.40 -0.99 -19.82
CA ARG A 528 -15.49 -1.97 -19.85
C ARG A 528 -15.18 -3.18 -20.73
N THR A 529 -14.56 -2.95 -21.88
CA THR A 529 -14.19 -4.02 -22.83
C THR A 529 -13.09 -4.90 -22.25
N GLU A 530 -12.07 -4.33 -21.63
CA GLU A 530 -11.01 -5.11 -20.99
C GLU A 530 -11.54 -5.84 -19.76
N ASN A 531 -12.38 -5.20 -18.94
CA ASN A 531 -13.01 -5.85 -17.79
C ASN A 531 -13.95 -7.00 -18.19
N SER A 532 -14.71 -6.85 -19.28
CA SER A 532 -15.58 -7.93 -19.77
C SER A 532 -14.78 -9.10 -20.33
N ARG A 533 -13.63 -8.83 -20.98
CA ARG A 533 -12.66 -9.87 -21.38
C ARG A 533 -12.09 -10.62 -20.19
N THR A 534 -11.64 -9.90 -19.16
CA THR A 534 -11.14 -10.51 -17.92
C THR A 534 -12.23 -11.32 -17.21
N ALA A 535 -13.44 -10.77 -17.09
CA ALA A 535 -14.58 -11.45 -16.49
C ALA A 535 -14.93 -12.74 -17.25
N ALA A 536 -15.03 -12.69 -18.59
CA ALA A 536 -15.28 -13.87 -19.41
C ALA A 536 -14.17 -14.93 -19.26
N GLY A 537 -12.91 -14.50 -19.12
CA GLY A 537 -11.80 -15.40 -18.84
C GLY A 537 -11.89 -16.07 -17.47
N LEU A 538 -12.34 -15.33 -16.45
CA LEU A 538 -12.57 -15.86 -15.10
C LEU A 538 -13.75 -16.81 -15.04
N ASP A 539 -14.85 -16.49 -15.71
CA ASP A 539 -16.03 -17.35 -15.81
C ASP A 539 -15.68 -18.68 -16.50
N GLN A 540 -14.81 -18.64 -17.52
CA GLN A 540 -14.27 -19.86 -18.12
C GLN A 540 -13.42 -20.65 -17.12
N LEU A 541 -12.51 -19.98 -16.39
CA LEU A 541 -11.63 -20.62 -15.42
C LEU A 541 -12.39 -21.29 -14.27
N GLU A 542 -13.52 -20.74 -13.83
CA GLU A 542 -14.39 -21.36 -12.81
C GLU A 542 -14.94 -22.73 -13.23
N THR A 543 -15.08 -22.97 -14.53
CA THR A 543 -15.53 -24.28 -15.04
C THR A 543 -14.43 -25.33 -15.04
N TRP A 544 -13.17 -24.93 -14.81
CA TRP A 544 -12.01 -25.80 -14.89
C TRP A 544 -11.66 -26.37 -13.52
N THR A 545 -11.16 -27.60 -13.50
CA THR A 545 -10.63 -28.20 -12.28
C THR A 545 -9.11 -28.04 -12.28
N ILE A 546 -8.61 -27.27 -11.32
CA ILE A 546 -7.20 -26.89 -11.21
C ILE A 546 -6.54 -27.81 -10.17
N ASP A 547 -5.64 -28.67 -10.64
CA ASP A 547 -4.80 -29.50 -9.79
C ASP A 547 -3.45 -28.79 -9.52
N GLU A 548 -2.60 -29.37 -8.68
CA GLU A 548 -1.28 -28.82 -8.37
C GLU A 548 -0.35 -28.74 -9.59
N LYS A 549 -0.49 -29.65 -10.56
CA LYS A 549 0.44 -29.79 -11.70
C LYS A 549 -0.21 -29.60 -13.06
N SER A 550 -1.53 -29.52 -13.12
CA SER A 550 -2.29 -29.51 -14.37
C SER A 550 -3.64 -28.85 -14.23
N ILE A 551 -4.20 -28.43 -15.36
CA ILE A 551 -5.53 -27.84 -15.46
C ILE A 551 -6.39 -28.76 -16.32
N THR A 552 -7.48 -29.27 -15.76
CA THR A 552 -8.38 -30.17 -16.46
C THR A 552 -9.60 -29.42 -16.98
N ILE A 553 -9.82 -29.49 -18.30
CA ILE A 553 -10.84 -28.75 -19.04
C ILE A 553 -11.84 -29.72 -19.68
N LEU A 554 -13.12 -29.38 -19.66
CA LEU A 554 -14.17 -30.18 -20.30
C LEU A 554 -14.24 -29.89 -21.80
N TYR A 555 -13.94 -30.91 -22.63
CA TYR A 555 -13.92 -30.80 -24.09
C TYR A 555 -14.82 -31.84 -24.77
N ARG A 556 -16.04 -31.97 -24.24
CA ARG A 556 -17.01 -33.02 -24.61
C ARG A 556 -17.36 -33.04 -26.10
N ARG A 557 -17.52 -31.87 -26.74
CA ARG A 557 -17.93 -31.79 -28.14
C ARG A 557 -16.93 -32.44 -29.09
N TYR A 558 -15.64 -32.19 -28.88
CA TYR A 558 -14.58 -32.79 -29.69
C TYR A 558 -14.43 -34.28 -29.41
N CYS A 559 -14.46 -34.69 -28.13
CA CYS A 559 -14.29 -36.10 -27.76
C CYS A 559 -15.45 -36.96 -28.28
N TYR A 560 -16.70 -36.53 -28.05
CA TYR A 560 -17.86 -37.27 -28.55
C TYR A 560 -18.05 -37.12 -30.06
N GLY A 561 -17.66 -35.99 -30.65
CA GLY A 561 -17.65 -35.84 -32.10
C GLY A 561 -16.65 -36.79 -32.78
N SER A 562 -15.42 -36.86 -32.29
CA SER A 562 -14.40 -37.79 -32.79
C SER A 562 -14.79 -39.25 -32.60
N LEU A 563 -15.30 -39.63 -31.42
CA LEU A 563 -15.85 -40.96 -31.16
C LEU A 563 -17.06 -41.26 -32.07
N GLY A 564 -17.92 -40.28 -32.31
CA GLY A 564 -19.06 -40.39 -33.23
C GLY A 564 -18.61 -40.69 -34.66
N VAL A 565 -17.61 -39.97 -35.18
CA VAL A 565 -17.03 -40.24 -36.50
C VAL A 565 -16.45 -41.65 -36.57
N CYS A 566 -15.69 -42.08 -35.55
CA CYS A 566 -15.15 -43.44 -35.49
C CYS A 566 -16.27 -44.49 -35.43
N ALA A 567 -17.33 -44.24 -34.65
CA ALA A 567 -18.48 -45.11 -34.55
C ALA A 567 -19.21 -45.22 -35.89
N THR A 568 -19.40 -44.12 -36.63
CA THR A 568 -20.02 -44.14 -37.97
C THR A 568 -19.22 -44.94 -38.99
N LEU A 569 -17.88 -44.89 -38.91
CA LEU A 569 -17.00 -45.71 -39.76
C LEU A 569 -17.14 -47.20 -39.44
N VAL A 570 -17.17 -47.55 -38.16
CA VAL A 570 -17.32 -48.94 -37.72
C VAL A 570 -18.70 -49.49 -38.06
N THR A 571 -19.77 -48.75 -37.75
CA THR A 571 -21.14 -49.19 -38.06
C THR A 571 -21.41 -49.21 -39.56
N GLY A 572 -20.89 -48.24 -40.31
CA GLY A 572 -20.94 -48.24 -41.77
C GLY A 572 -20.21 -49.42 -42.39
N GLY A 573 -18.99 -49.72 -41.92
CA GLY A 573 -18.22 -50.88 -42.37
C GLY A 573 -18.90 -52.22 -42.06
N LEU A 574 -19.51 -52.35 -40.87
CA LEU A 574 -20.32 -53.53 -40.51
C LEU A 574 -21.60 -53.64 -41.35
N ALA A 575 -22.30 -52.52 -41.57
CA ALA A 575 -23.51 -52.51 -42.40
C ALA A 575 -23.21 -52.97 -43.83
N ILE A 576 -22.11 -52.51 -44.43
CA ILE A 576 -21.67 -52.96 -45.76
C ILE A 576 -21.33 -54.46 -45.74
N GLY A 577 -20.59 -54.93 -44.73
CA GLY A 577 -20.24 -56.35 -44.58
C GLY A 577 -21.46 -57.27 -44.48
N LEU A 578 -22.50 -56.84 -43.74
CA LEU A 578 -23.71 -57.64 -43.50
C LEU A 578 -24.77 -57.51 -44.61
N THR A 579 -24.84 -56.38 -45.32
CA THR A 579 -25.86 -56.15 -46.36
C THR A 579 -25.42 -56.55 -47.76
N VAL A 580 -24.11 -56.68 -48.00
CA VAL A 580 -23.53 -56.92 -49.34
C VAL A 580 -22.89 -58.32 -49.42
N GLU A 581 -23.55 -59.36 -48.92
CA GLU A 581 -22.98 -60.72 -48.84
C GLU A 581 -22.55 -61.35 -50.18
N ARG A 582 -23.03 -60.87 -51.36
CA ARG A 582 -22.74 -61.52 -52.68
C ARG A 582 -22.59 -60.60 -53.90
N ARG A 583 -22.49 -59.27 -53.75
CA ARG A 583 -22.64 -58.36 -54.92
C ARG A 583 -21.35 -57.72 -55.47
N ILE A 584 -20.18 -57.96 -54.86
CA ILE A 584 -18.91 -57.41 -55.35
C ILE A 584 -18.00 -58.56 -55.80
N ASN A 585 -17.90 -58.76 -57.12
CA ASN A 585 -17.03 -59.79 -57.69
C ASN A 585 -15.56 -59.50 -57.36
N GLY A 586 -14.91 -60.40 -56.61
CA GLY A 586 -13.47 -60.36 -56.34
C GLY A 586 -13.03 -59.69 -55.03
N VAL A 587 -13.96 -59.20 -54.19
CA VAL A 587 -13.65 -58.59 -52.89
C VAL A 587 -14.53 -59.17 -51.80
N ASP A 588 -13.93 -59.70 -50.74
CA ASP A 588 -14.66 -60.12 -49.54
C ASP A 588 -15.21 -58.88 -48.80
N PRO A 589 -16.54 -58.74 -48.64
CA PRO A 589 -17.17 -57.63 -47.91
C PRO A 589 -16.64 -57.48 -46.47
N PHE A 590 -16.18 -58.56 -45.85
CA PHE A 590 -15.60 -58.50 -44.50
C PHE A 590 -14.22 -57.83 -44.47
N ASN A 591 -13.45 -57.85 -45.58
CA ASN A 591 -12.20 -57.10 -45.67
C ASN A 591 -12.46 -55.59 -45.59
N ILE A 592 -13.53 -55.08 -46.21
CA ILE A 592 -13.93 -53.67 -46.12
C ILE A 592 -14.23 -53.30 -44.67
N SER A 593 -14.91 -54.18 -43.92
CA SER A 593 -15.15 -53.98 -42.49
C SER A 593 -13.84 -53.86 -41.70
N ILE A 594 -12.87 -54.75 -41.94
CA ILE A 594 -11.54 -54.70 -41.30
C ILE A 594 -10.81 -53.39 -41.64
N PHE A 595 -10.88 -52.91 -42.89
CA PHE A 595 -10.31 -51.62 -43.27
C PHE A 595 -11.00 -50.45 -42.56
N CYS A 596 -12.33 -50.47 -42.43
CA CYS A 596 -13.07 -49.45 -41.68
C CYS A 596 -12.70 -49.45 -40.18
N TRP A 597 -12.55 -50.62 -39.56
CA TRP A 597 -12.12 -50.75 -38.17
C TRP A 597 -10.70 -50.24 -37.94
N THR A 598 -9.76 -50.62 -38.81
CA THR A 598 -8.36 -50.16 -38.73
C THR A 598 -8.24 -48.66 -38.96
N LEU A 599 -8.98 -48.11 -39.94
CA LEU A 599 -9.05 -46.67 -40.17
C LEU A 599 -9.66 -45.92 -38.97
N ALA A 600 -10.74 -46.43 -38.37
CA ALA A 600 -11.36 -45.84 -37.19
C ALA A 600 -10.42 -45.84 -35.98
N ALA A 601 -9.70 -46.95 -35.74
CA ALA A 601 -8.71 -47.03 -34.66
C ALA A 601 -7.54 -46.05 -34.89
N PHE A 602 -7.05 -45.93 -36.12
CA PHE A 602 -6.00 -44.98 -36.49
C PHE A 602 -6.46 -43.52 -36.33
N LEU A 603 -7.67 -43.18 -36.81
CA LEU A 603 -8.26 -41.86 -36.63
C LEU A 603 -8.46 -41.52 -35.16
N ALA A 604 -8.92 -42.46 -34.32
CA ALA A 604 -9.06 -42.24 -32.89
C ALA A 604 -7.72 -41.93 -32.22
N LEU A 605 -6.63 -42.62 -32.62
CA LEU A 605 -5.28 -42.33 -32.13
C LEU A 605 -4.77 -40.96 -32.58
N LEU A 606 -4.94 -40.61 -33.86
CA LEU A 606 -4.57 -39.30 -34.39
C LEU A 606 -5.34 -38.16 -33.72
N LEU A 607 -6.66 -38.27 -33.64
CA LEU A 607 -7.52 -37.24 -33.05
C LEU A 607 -7.22 -37.04 -31.57
N LYS A 608 -6.79 -38.09 -30.88
CA LYS A 608 -6.31 -38.03 -29.50
C LYS A 608 -4.95 -37.32 -29.39
N SER A 609 -4.00 -37.56 -30.30
CA SER A 609 -2.64 -37.01 -30.21
C SER A 609 -2.50 -35.57 -30.72
N ILE A 610 -3.49 -35.03 -31.44
CA ILE A 610 -3.40 -33.68 -32.04
C ILE A 610 -3.35 -32.54 -31.01
N ARG A 611 -4.03 -32.69 -29.87
CA ARG A 611 -4.28 -31.56 -28.95
C ARG A 611 -3.39 -31.52 -27.72
N VAL A 612 -3.01 -32.67 -27.19
CA VAL A 612 -2.23 -32.80 -25.96
C VAL A 612 -1.26 -33.95 -26.15
N GLU A 613 0.00 -33.75 -25.74
CA GLU A 613 1.07 -34.72 -25.93
C GLU A 613 0.78 -36.04 -25.19
N ASN A 614 0.21 -35.95 -23.99
CA ASN A 614 -0.09 -37.09 -23.13
C ASN A 614 -1.55 -37.07 -22.64
N TRP A 615 -2.48 -37.58 -23.46
CA TRP A 615 -3.90 -37.68 -23.09
C TRP A 615 -4.27 -39.10 -22.63
N PRO A 616 -4.68 -39.34 -21.37
CA PRO A 616 -5.15 -40.66 -20.94
C PRO A 616 -6.48 -41.05 -21.60
N TRP A 617 -6.62 -42.31 -22.01
CA TRP A 617 -7.87 -42.81 -22.61
C TRP A 617 -9.09 -42.64 -21.70
N ARG A 618 -8.91 -42.83 -20.39
CA ARG A 618 -9.96 -42.61 -19.38
C ARG A 618 -10.53 -41.20 -19.45
N ASP A 619 -9.68 -40.21 -19.65
CA ASP A 619 -10.08 -38.80 -19.63
C ASP A 619 -10.66 -38.40 -20.99
N PHE A 620 -10.08 -38.90 -22.10
CA PHE A 620 -10.65 -38.76 -23.44
C PHE A 620 -12.09 -39.28 -23.53
N LEU A 621 -12.35 -40.49 -23.03
CA LEU A 621 -13.69 -41.09 -23.01
C LEU A 621 -14.68 -40.31 -22.10
N ARG A 622 -14.17 -39.64 -21.07
CA ARG A 622 -14.97 -38.77 -20.18
C ARG A 622 -15.14 -37.34 -20.71
N GLY A 623 -14.56 -37.04 -21.88
CA GLY A 623 -14.57 -35.70 -22.46
C GLY A 623 -13.78 -34.68 -21.64
N ARG A 624 -12.71 -35.10 -20.96
CA ARG A 624 -11.82 -34.27 -20.13
C ARG A 624 -10.44 -34.23 -20.75
N VAL A 625 -9.85 -33.04 -20.84
CA VAL A 625 -8.49 -32.82 -21.33
C VAL A 625 -7.64 -32.30 -20.18
N VAL A 626 -6.55 -32.97 -19.87
CA VAL A 626 -5.60 -32.55 -18.83
C VAL A 626 -4.50 -31.74 -19.51
N CYS A 627 -4.52 -30.42 -19.33
CA CYS A 627 -3.53 -29.51 -19.87
C CYS A 627 -2.40 -29.31 -18.87
N ARG A 628 -1.15 -29.43 -19.35
CA ARG A 628 0.09 -29.26 -18.60
C ARG A 628 0.91 -28.06 -19.05
N SER A 629 0.51 -27.36 -20.11
CA SER A 629 1.15 -26.10 -20.53
C SER A 629 0.15 -25.01 -20.90
N VAL A 630 0.63 -23.77 -21.01
CA VAL A 630 -0.17 -22.62 -21.46
C VAL A 630 -0.59 -22.80 -22.93
N SER A 631 0.28 -23.32 -23.79
CA SER A 631 -0.08 -23.61 -25.19
C SER A 631 -1.20 -24.64 -25.30
N GLU A 632 -1.18 -25.70 -24.47
CA GLU A 632 -2.26 -26.70 -24.45
C GLU A 632 -3.60 -26.09 -24.01
N VAL A 633 -3.59 -25.21 -23.00
CA VAL A 633 -4.79 -24.48 -22.58
C VAL A 633 -5.33 -23.62 -23.72
N ARG A 634 -4.47 -22.91 -24.45
CA ARG A 634 -4.87 -22.14 -25.64
C ARG A 634 -5.52 -23.03 -26.69
N ASP A 635 -4.91 -24.17 -26.99
CA ASP A 635 -5.36 -25.04 -28.07
C ASP A 635 -6.66 -25.79 -27.73
N VAL A 636 -6.98 -25.97 -26.43
CA VAL A 636 -8.19 -26.64 -25.97
C VAL A 636 -9.32 -25.65 -25.66
N ALA A 637 -9.04 -24.62 -24.87
CA ALA A 637 -10.05 -23.65 -24.42
C ALA A 637 -10.23 -22.48 -25.37
N GLY A 638 -9.26 -22.19 -26.23
CA GLY A 638 -9.27 -21.01 -27.11
C GLY A 638 -9.04 -19.69 -26.37
N MET A 639 -8.62 -19.73 -25.10
CA MET A 639 -8.31 -18.53 -24.32
C MET A 639 -7.01 -17.89 -24.82
N GLU A 640 -7.00 -16.57 -24.93
CA GLU A 640 -5.79 -15.84 -25.31
C GLU A 640 -4.68 -16.07 -24.26
N PRO A 641 -3.46 -16.49 -24.68
CA PRO A 641 -2.39 -16.83 -23.73
C PRO A 641 -2.01 -15.69 -22.78
N GLN A 642 -1.97 -14.46 -23.28
CA GLN A 642 -1.59 -13.29 -22.48
C GLN A 642 -2.65 -12.93 -21.43
N LEU A 643 -3.94 -13.08 -21.77
CA LEU A 643 -5.05 -12.95 -20.82
C LEU A 643 -5.01 -14.06 -19.76
N PHE A 644 -4.72 -15.29 -20.18
CA PHE A 644 -4.60 -16.40 -19.24
C PHE A 644 -3.41 -16.19 -18.27
N LEU A 645 -2.27 -15.74 -18.78
CA LEU A 645 -1.09 -15.42 -17.96
C LEU A 645 -1.35 -14.27 -16.98
N SER A 646 -2.08 -13.23 -17.38
CA SER A 646 -2.44 -12.14 -16.45
C SER A 646 -3.39 -12.63 -15.35
N ILE A 647 -4.38 -13.48 -15.69
CA ILE A 647 -5.27 -14.11 -14.70
C ILE A 647 -4.48 -15.02 -13.74
N LEU A 648 -3.52 -15.80 -14.24
CA LEU A 648 -2.65 -16.63 -13.40
C LEU A 648 -1.80 -15.79 -12.42
N LEU A 649 -1.30 -14.64 -12.85
CA LEU A 649 -0.57 -13.70 -11.98
C LEU A 649 -1.49 -13.10 -10.90
N ILE A 650 -2.70 -12.68 -11.27
CA ILE A 650 -3.68 -12.14 -10.30
C ILE A 650 -4.03 -13.18 -9.24
N LEU A 651 -4.26 -14.42 -9.65
CA LEU A 651 -4.74 -15.50 -8.77
C LEU A 651 -3.61 -16.27 -8.08
N GLU A 652 -2.35 -15.89 -8.28
CA GLU A 652 -1.19 -16.70 -7.92
C GLU A 652 -1.18 -17.14 -6.45
N ILE A 653 -1.47 -16.23 -5.52
CA ILE A 653 -1.46 -16.49 -4.07
C ILE A 653 -2.54 -17.50 -3.67
N GLN A 654 -3.64 -17.56 -4.44
CA GLN A 654 -4.78 -18.44 -4.16
C GLN A 654 -4.66 -19.81 -4.83
N MET A 655 -3.98 -19.88 -5.98
CA MET A 655 -3.91 -21.10 -6.77
C MET A 655 -2.89 -22.07 -6.21
N MET A 656 -3.32 -23.33 -6.02
CA MET A 656 -2.44 -24.45 -5.64
C MET A 656 -1.54 -24.94 -6.80
N LEU A 657 -1.71 -24.38 -8.00
CA LEU A 657 -0.93 -24.73 -9.18
C LEU A 657 0.55 -24.35 -8.99
N SER A 658 1.45 -25.32 -9.04
CA SER A 658 2.91 -25.15 -9.10
C SER A 658 3.36 -25.00 -10.54
N LYS A 659 4.29 -24.06 -10.80
CA LYS A 659 4.70 -23.68 -12.17
C LYS A 659 6.12 -24.14 -12.47
N ARG A 660 6.40 -24.42 -13.75
CA ARG A 660 7.74 -24.74 -14.29
C ARG A 660 7.96 -24.07 -15.63
N GLY A 661 9.20 -24.11 -16.13
CA GLY A 661 9.56 -23.58 -17.45
C GLY A 661 10.41 -22.32 -17.37
N ARG A 662 10.81 -21.81 -18.54
CA ARG A 662 11.75 -20.68 -18.65
C ARG A 662 11.13 -19.34 -18.24
N PHE A 663 9.81 -19.20 -18.40
CA PHE A 663 9.09 -17.96 -18.14
C PHE A 663 8.33 -17.98 -16.80
N CYS A 664 8.65 -18.91 -15.89
CA CYS A 664 7.96 -19.02 -14.61
C CYS A 664 8.56 -18.15 -13.49
N VAL A 665 9.55 -17.30 -13.80
CA VAL A 665 10.35 -16.59 -12.77
C VAL A 665 9.47 -15.71 -11.88
N LEU A 666 8.44 -15.07 -12.45
CA LEU A 666 7.48 -14.23 -11.74
C LEU A 666 6.56 -14.99 -10.78
N PHE A 667 6.47 -16.32 -10.83
CA PHE A 667 5.59 -17.06 -9.93
C PHE A 667 6.38 -17.58 -8.71
N THR A 668 5.86 -17.38 -7.51
CA THR A 668 6.41 -17.83 -6.23
C THR A 668 6.36 -19.36 -6.09
N ARG A 669 5.26 -20.01 -6.48
CA ARG A 669 5.08 -21.46 -6.40
C ARG A 669 5.69 -22.17 -7.61
N LYS A 670 6.91 -22.70 -7.46
CA LYS A 670 7.66 -23.42 -8.51
C LYS A 670 7.88 -24.88 -8.11
N ALA A 671 7.75 -25.80 -9.06
CA ALA A 671 8.08 -27.22 -8.88
C ALA A 671 8.61 -27.81 -10.19
N ASP A 672 9.56 -28.76 -10.13
CA ASP A 672 10.16 -29.37 -11.33
C ASP A 672 9.13 -30.10 -12.20
N ASP A 673 8.09 -30.65 -11.57
CA ASP A 673 6.99 -31.37 -12.22
C ASP A 673 5.67 -30.57 -12.29
N GLY A 674 5.76 -29.24 -12.21
CA GLY A 674 4.62 -28.33 -12.28
C GLY A 674 4.04 -28.10 -13.69
N PHE A 675 3.09 -27.17 -13.75
CA PHE A 675 2.47 -26.65 -14.96
C PHE A 675 3.45 -25.77 -15.76
N LEU A 676 3.62 -26.07 -17.05
CA LEU A 676 4.64 -25.46 -17.90
C LEU A 676 4.20 -24.09 -18.44
N ILE A 677 4.95 -23.05 -18.09
CA ILE A 677 4.85 -21.73 -18.71
C ILE A 677 5.81 -21.69 -19.90
N ASP A 678 5.28 -22.01 -21.08
CA ASP A 678 6.01 -22.15 -22.35
C ASP A 678 5.91 -20.92 -23.27
N ILE A 679 5.15 -19.90 -22.87
CA ILE A 679 4.96 -18.65 -23.61
C ILE A 679 5.47 -17.48 -22.74
N PRO A 680 6.29 -16.56 -23.30
CA PRO A 680 6.78 -15.40 -22.54
C PRO A 680 5.66 -14.41 -22.23
N ILE A 681 5.83 -13.66 -21.15
CA ILE A 681 4.81 -12.74 -20.64
C ILE A 681 5.08 -11.35 -21.20
N THR A 682 4.05 -10.70 -21.77
CA THR A 682 4.17 -9.33 -22.27
C THR A 682 4.13 -8.30 -21.14
N THR A 683 4.72 -7.13 -21.38
CA THR A 683 4.64 -5.96 -20.47
C THR A 683 3.19 -5.62 -20.11
N LYS A 684 2.29 -5.62 -21.10
CA LYS A 684 0.86 -5.42 -20.89
C LYS A 684 0.26 -6.50 -19.97
N ALA A 685 0.47 -7.78 -20.28
CA ALA A 685 -0.08 -8.89 -19.47
C ALA A 685 0.42 -8.88 -18.02
N MET A 686 1.69 -8.48 -17.79
CA MET A 686 2.20 -8.29 -16.44
C MET A 686 1.50 -7.14 -15.72
N SER A 687 1.34 -5.98 -16.38
CA SER A 687 0.66 -4.83 -15.77
C SER A 687 -0.80 -5.11 -15.46
N ASP A 688 -1.51 -5.81 -16.35
CA ASP A 688 -2.88 -6.32 -16.11
C ASP A 688 -2.89 -7.37 -14.99
N GLY A 689 -1.81 -8.15 -14.86
CA GLY A 689 -1.57 -9.11 -13.79
C GLY A 689 -1.23 -8.50 -12.42
N GLY A 690 -1.06 -7.18 -12.35
CA GLY A 690 -0.62 -6.47 -11.13
C GLY A 690 0.88 -6.57 -10.87
N CYS A 691 1.71 -6.74 -11.89
CA CYS A 691 3.17 -6.74 -11.80
C CYS A 691 3.74 -5.61 -12.67
N PHE A 692 4.57 -4.77 -12.07
CA PHE A 692 5.14 -3.57 -12.68
C PHE A 692 6.67 -3.64 -12.61
N PHE A 693 7.37 -3.06 -13.58
CA PHE A 693 8.84 -2.97 -13.53
C PHE A 693 9.29 -1.54 -13.32
N ALA A 694 10.06 -1.31 -12.26
CA ALA A 694 10.79 -0.07 -12.06
C ALA A 694 12.17 -0.18 -12.73
N LYS A 695 12.54 0.77 -13.59
CA LYS A 695 13.89 0.86 -14.13
C LYS A 695 14.79 1.45 -13.06
N VAL A 696 15.88 0.77 -12.73
CA VAL A 696 16.84 1.17 -11.71
C VAL A 696 18.25 1.29 -12.30
N VAL A 697 19.11 2.07 -11.66
CA VAL A 697 20.53 2.22 -12.03
C VAL A 697 21.38 1.42 -11.06
N THR A 698 22.14 0.47 -11.59
CA THR A 698 23.12 -0.35 -10.86
C THR A 698 24.53 0.00 -11.32
N ASP A 699 25.53 -0.49 -10.59
CA ASP A 699 26.95 -0.34 -10.98
C ASP A 699 27.27 -1.02 -12.31
N ALA A 700 26.54 -2.09 -12.65
CA ALA A 700 26.71 -2.84 -13.90
C ALA A 700 25.93 -2.26 -15.09
N GLY A 701 25.10 -1.22 -14.86
CA GLY A 701 24.21 -0.65 -15.88
C GLY A 701 22.75 -0.62 -15.45
N PRO A 702 21.83 -0.28 -16.37
CA PRO A 702 20.42 -0.18 -16.06
C PRO A 702 19.78 -1.58 -15.93
N ALA A 703 18.97 -1.74 -14.88
CA ALA A 703 18.30 -2.99 -14.53
C ALA A 703 16.79 -2.74 -14.33
N LEU A 704 16.00 -3.82 -14.24
CA LEU A 704 14.57 -3.74 -13.93
C LEU A 704 14.26 -4.49 -12.64
N VAL A 705 13.50 -3.88 -11.73
CA VAL A 705 13.05 -4.50 -10.48
C VAL A 705 11.53 -4.60 -10.47
N CYS A 706 10.98 -5.76 -10.09
CA CYS A 706 9.54 -6.02 -10.11
C CYS A 706 8.86 -5.48 -8.85
N VAL A 707 7.87 -4.60 -9.02
CA VAL A 707 6.92 -4.15 -8.01
C VAL A 707 5.62 -4.97 -8.16
N ARG A 708 5.18 -5.61 -7.08
CA ARG A 708 4.04 -6.55 -7.12
C ARG A 708 2.83 -5.99 -6.38
N ALA A 709 1.70 -5.96 -7.07
CA ALA A 709 0.36 -5.75 -6.52
C ALA A 709 -0.69 -6.76 -7.05
N PRO A 710 -0.37 -8.07 -7.20
CA PRO A 710 -1.39 -9.06 -7.48
C PRO A 710 -2.34 -9.16 -6.29
N TRP A 711 -3.46 -9.87 -6.48
CA TRP A 711 -4.50 -9.90 -5.47
C TRP A 711 -3.99 -10.47 -4.13
N GLY A 712 -4.14 -9.67 -3.08
CA GLY A 712 -3.82 -10.06 -1.70
C GLY A 712 -2.39 -9.72 -1.30
N GLN A 713 -1.58 -9.22 -2.24
CA GLN A 713 -0.23 -8.77 -1.97
C GLN A 713 -0.25 -7.48 -1.13
N PRO A 714 0.43 -7.46 0.04
CA PRO A 714 0.59 -6.24 0.83
C PRO A 714 1.43 -5.20 0.05
N TYR A 715 1.44 -3.98 0.54
CA TYR A 715 2.23 -2.90 -0.04
C TYR A 715 3.70 -3.29 -0.15
N THR A 716 4.24 -3.21 -1.36
CA THR A 716 5.66 -3.37 -1.67
C THR A 716 6.12 -2.15 -2.44
N ASN A 717 7.36 -1.72 -2.20
CA ASN A 717 7.97 -0.61 -2.90
C ASN A 717 9.41 -0.97 -3.29
N VAL A 718 9.92 -0.25 -4.29
CA VAL A 718 11.33 -0.25 -4.67
C VAL A 718 11.87 1.09 -4.22
N GLU A 719 12.65 1.11 -3.14
CA GLU A 719 13.21 2.35 -2.60
C GLU A 719 14.43 2.83 -3.40
N PRO A 720 14.74 4.12 -3.39
CA PRO A 720 16.05 4.61 -3.81
C PRO A 720 17.10 4.04 -2.84
N TYR A 721 18.15 3.41 -3.36
CA TYR A 721 19.24 2.78 -2.59
C TYR A 721 18.82 1.54 -1.82
N GLU A 722 18.71 0.42 -2.52
CA GLU A 722 18.30 -0.85 -1.92
C GLU A 722 19.04 -2.02 -2.58
N SER A 723 19.04 -3.15 -1.89
CA SER A 723 19.62 -4.40 -2.36
C SER A 723 18.67 -5.56 -2.13
N ILE A 724 18.42 -6.35 -3.17
CA ILE A 724 17.72 -7.61 -3.11
C ILE A 724 18.73 -8.71 -2.78
N GLU A 725 18.46 -9.45 -1.71
CA GLU A 725 19.13 -10.71 -1.42
C GLU A 725 18.61 -11.84 -2.33
N ARG A 726 19.43 -12.87 -2.54
CA ARG A 726 19.14 -13.97 -3.45
C ARG A 726 17.83 -14.68 -3.07
N GLY A 727 16.90 -14.76 -4.02
CA GLY A 727 15.66 -15.54 -3.91
C GLY A 727 14.40 -14.76 -3.55
N ASN A 728 14.49 -13.48 -3.21
CA ASN A 728 13.34 -12.72 -2.71
C ASN A 728 12.47 -12.12 -3.83
N GLU A 729 13.08 -11.54 -4.87
CA GLU A 729 12.35 -10.79 -5.90
C GLU A 729 12.88 -11.01 -7.31
N ALA A 730 11.96 -10.98 -8.29
CA ALA A 730 12.28 -11.12 -9.69
C ALA A 730 12.78 -9.79 -10.27
N HIS A 731 13.91 -9.82 -10.96
CA HIS A 731 14.51 -8.65 -11.59
C HIS A 731 15.20 -9.02 -12.91
N CYS A 732 15.44 -8.04 -13.77
CA CYS A 732 16.29 -8.16 -14.95
C CYS A 732 17.61 -7.46 -14.68
N SER A 733 18.74 -8.19 -14.73
CA SER A 733 20.05 -7.67 -14.32
C SER A 733 20.70 -6.75 -15.36
N SER A 734 20.35 -6.91 -16.64
CA SER A 734 20.89 -6.12 -17.76
C SER A 734 19.83 -5.91 -18.82
N LEU A 735 19.63 -4.66 -19.24
CA LEU A 735 18.79 -4.32 -20.39
C LEU A 735 19.54 -4.40 -21.73
N GLU A 736 20.87 -4.52 -21.71
CA GLU A 736 21.71 -4.47 -22.92
C GLU A 736 21.68 -5.81 -23.68
N ASP A 737 21.51 -6.92 -22.98
CA ASP A 737 21.57 -8.28 -23.53
C ASP A 737 20.19 -8.86 -23.89
N ALA A 738 19.29 -8.01 -24.40
CA ALA A 738 17.93 -8.43 -24.74
C ALA A 738 17.90 -9.37 -25.96
N TRP A 739 17.27 -10.53 -25.81
CA TRP A 739 16.95 -11.39 -26.96
C TRP A 739 15.79 -10.80 -27.76
N LYS A 740 15.50 -11.35 -28.94
CA LYS A 740 14.31 -10.96 -29.70
C LYS A 740 13.29 -12.08 -29.70
N TRP A 741 12.03 -11.73 -29.50
CA TRP A 741 10.91 -12.67 -29.56
C TRP A 741 9.78 -12.11 -30.41
N GLY A 742 9.26 -12.93 -31.32
CA GLY A 742 8.20 -12.54 -32.25
C GLY A 742 8.43 -13.08 -33.66
N LYS A 743 7.65 -12.57 -34.62
CA LYS A 743 7.83 -12.83 -36.06
C LYS A 743 7.66 -11.52 -36.83
N GLY A 744 8.64 -11.16 -37.67
CA GLY A 744 8.56 -10.01 -38.58
C GLY A 744 8.49 -8.66 -37.84
N GLU A 745 7.57 -7.78 -38.25
CA GLU A 745 7.41 -6.43 -37.67
C GLU A 745 6.94 -6.40 -36.20
N LYS A 746 6.61 -7.56 -35.60
CA LYS A 746 6.22 -7.70 -34.18
C LYS A 746 7.31 -8.34 -33.33
N GLU A 747 8.57 -8.18 -33.70
CA GLU A 747 9.70 -8.57 -32.85
C GLU A 747 9.92 -7.53 -31.74
N TYR A 748 9.75 -7.97 -30.50
CA TYR A 748 10.01 -7.17 -29.31
C TYR A 748 11.20 -7.75 -28.52
N PRO A 749 11.87 -6.93 -27.69
CA PRO A 749 12.92 -7.43 -26.82
C PRO A 749 12.35 -8.42 -25.81
N LEU A 750 13.09 -9.50 -25.56
CA LEU A 750 12.87 -10.51 -24.54
C LEU A 750 13.95 -10.36 -23.47
N TYR A 751 13.55 -9.92 -22.28
CA TYR A 751 14.44 -9.71 -21.16
C TYR A 751 14.44 -10.92 -20.24
N GLN A 752 15.62 -11.37 -19.84
CA GLN A 752 15.74 -12.51 -18.95
C GLN A 752 15.55 -12.09 -17.49
N LEU A 753 14.56 -12.69 -16.83
CA LEU A 753 14.35 -12.51 -15.40
C LEU A 753 15.22 -13.46 -14.56
N SER A 754 15.71 -12.96 -13.44
CA SER A 754 16.49 -13.70 -12.46
C SER A 754 16.04 -13.37 -11.04
N THR A 755 16.46 -14.20 -10.08
CA THR A 755 16.24 -14.01 -8.63
C THR A 755 17.57 -13.98 -7.88
N ASN A 756 18.64 -13.57 -8.56
CA ASN A 756 19.96 -13.38 -7.95
C ASN A 756 19.99 -12.13 -7.05
N SER A 757 21.13 -11.85 -6.42
CA SER A 757 21.30 -10.59 -5.69
C SER A 757 21.45 -9.43 -6.66
N LEU A 758 20.80 -8.30 -6.37
CA LEU A 758 20.92 -7.05 -7.13
C LEU A 758 20.95 -5.87 -6.16
N ALA A 759 21.86 -4.93 -6.35
CA ALA A 759 21.86 -3.66 -5.63
C ALA A 759 21.76 -2.50 -6.63
N TRP A 760 21.02 -1.46 -6.28
CA TRP A 760 20.86 -0.27 -7.12
C TRP A 760 20.98 1.01 -6.31
N ALA A 761 21.43 2.06 -6.98
CA ALA A 761 21.58 3.38 -6.40
C ALA A 761 20.33 4.25 -6.61
N ARG A 762 19.57 4.04 -7.70
CA ARG A 762 18.49 4.98 -8.05
C ARG A 762 17.37 4.31 -8.83
N VAL A 763 16.14 4.78 -8.58
CA VAL A 763 14.96 4.48 -9.41
C VAL A 763 14.77 5.57 -10.46
N VAL A 764 14.64 5.21 -11.73
CA VAL A 764 14.46 6.13 -12.86
C VAL A 764 12.99 6.38 -13.15
N GLY A 765 12.15 5.35 -13.06
CA GLY A 765 10.71 5.42 -13.26
C GLY A 765 10.11 4.07 -13.67
N LEU A 766 8.85 4.08 -14.11
CA LEU A 766 8.12 2.88 -14.52
C LEU A 766 8.47 2.48 -15.96
N PHE A 767 8.91 1.25 -16.16
CA PHE A 767 9.23 0.70 -17.49
C PHE A 767 7.95 0.56 -18.34
N SER A 768 7.95 1.15 -19.54
CA SER A 768 6.76 1.25 -20.39
C SER A 768 6.95 0.74 -21.82
N LYS A 769 8.14 0.26 -22.16
CA LYS A 769 8.43 -0.27 -23.50
C LYS A 769 7.76 -1.63 -23.69
N ASP A 770 7.18 -1.85 -24.85
CA ASP A 770 6.64 -3.15 -25.22
C ASP A 770 7.76 -4.20 -25.29
N ALA A 771 7.69 -5.17 -24.40
CA ALA A 771 8.69 -6.23 -24.25
C ALA A 771 8.07 -7.54 -23.74
N TYR A 772 8.82 -8.62 -23.91
CA TYR A 772 8.59 -9.96 -23.38
C TYR A 772 9.55 -10.27 -22.22
N PHE A 773 9.13 -11.18 -21.34
CA PHE A 773 9.87 -11.60 -20.15
C PHE A 773 9.77 -13.11 -19.92
#